data_AF-A0A1F5LMV8-F1
#
_entry.id   AF-A0A1F5LMV8-F1
#
_cell.length_a   1.000
_cell.length_b   1.000
_cell.length_c   1.000
_cell.angle_alpha   90.00
_cell.angle_beta   90.00
_cell.angle_gamma   90.00
#
_symmetry.space_group_name_H-M   'P 1'
#
loop_
_entity.id
_entity.type
_entity.pdbx_description
1 polymer ?
#
loop_
_entity_poly.entity_id
_entity_poly.type
_entity_poly.pdbx_seq_one_letter_code
_entity_poly.pdbx_strand_id
1 'polypeptide(L)'
;MEKVEEKVEALVDRARHLALREPPKEAHTVDRFHSTVDDHIQKIYKSLQTDAPTTNYFLNEIQHDSPVPVPTGEAAADPLASVDAFRAYMKNETSCAMAPEEDLDISAPLSDYFISSSHNTYLTGNQLYSDAAASAYTSVLLRGCRSVEIDVWDGELSTPDSSDGEISSDSSSGSDSEDEGQSFGSKLREKISSKSDKQEKPAEEPKQSVSSRLESKLGGVLRRKSVKSPPAQVSEETATSQLPIRGEPRVLHGHTLTKGATFREICYAIRDGAFVASDLPVVISLEVHACLAQQQMMVNIMEEAWKGMLIEAPQGEEKLPSLADLRGKILIKTKGIPLGGGEQKDESEEILTPQTSGDTSASPQPKPSKPSKIFEGLAKMAVYTRAYHFSHFDQPEAKVPVHVFSLSEKAAREAHATHRDALFEHNRAAMMRIYPYAFRVTSSNLDPTFYWRRGAQLVALNWQNLDKGMMLNHGMFVGTHGWRLKPPGYRSSEASTSIIPRGNVTLSIEVYAAQDLSLPQGDHSGKGFKPYVNCQLHVEEPESDVAPDQDDASSDTEKSSYRRCTKSSSGINPDFQGQKLDFPTVTGIVEELSFLRVKIKDDEIGRDPLAAWACIRLDRLREGYRLVHLHDCSGEKNGGVLLVKISKVVT
;
A
#
# COMPACT_ATOMS: atom_id res chain seq x y z
N MET A 1 -11.86 -27.04 -25.98
CA MET A 1 -12.43 -26.03 -25.07
C MET A 1 -12.93 -26.72 -23.82
N GLU A 2 -13.90 -27.64 -23.90
CA GLU A 2 -14.43 -28.41 -22.75
C GLU A 2 -13.38 -28.85 -21.71
N LYS A 3 -12.31 -29.59 -22.08
CA LYS A 3 -11.27 -30.05 -21.12
C LYS A 3 -10.43 -28.93 -20.46
N VAL A 4 -10.53 -27.69 -20.94
CA VAL A 4 -9.93 -26.50 -20.34
C VAL A 4 -10.97 -25.81 -19.46
N GLU A 5 -12.21 -25.68 -19.92
CA GLU A 5 -13.34 -25.19 -19.11
C GLU A 5 -13.54 -26.07 -17.87
N GLU A 6 -13.61 -27.40 -18.01
CA GLU A 6 -13.75 -28.38 -16.93
C GLU A 6 -12.58 -28.31 -15.92
N LYS A 7 -11.37 -27.97 -16.39
CA LYS A 7 -10.21 -27.73 -15.52
C LYS A 7 -10.27 -26.38 -14.80
N VAL A 8 -10.75 -25.34 -15.47
CA VAL A 8 -10.94 -24.01 -14.89
C VAL A 8 -12.08 -24.05 -13.87
N GLU A 9 -13.18 -24.71 -14.18
CA GLU A 9 -14.32 -24.90 -13.29
C GLU A 9 -13.93 -25.75 -12.07
N ALA A 10 -13.17 -26.84 -12.24
CA ALA A 10 -12.62 -27.59 -11.11
C ALA A 10 -11.60 -26.78 -10.27
N LEU A 11 -10.85 -25.84 -10.86
CA LEU A 11 -9.98 -24.91 -10.13
C LEU A 11 -10.77 -23.83 -9.40
N VAL A 12 -11.83 -23.29 -10.02
CA VAL A 12 -12.74 -22.30 -9.43
C VAL A 12 -13.54 -22.91 -8.29
N ASP A 13 -14.05 -24.14 -8.42
CA ASP A 13 -14.74 -24.82 -7.33
C ASP A 13 -13.78 -25.25 -6.21
N ARG A 14 -12.53 -25.60 -6.54
CA ARG A 14 -11.49 -25.80 -5.53
C ARG A 14 -11.12 -24.50 -4.81
N ALA A 15 -11.10 -23.36 -5.53
CA ALA A 15 -10.89 -22.04 -4.95
C ALA A 15 -12.08 -21.60 -4.07
N ARG A 16 -13.33 -21.82 -4.51
CA ARG A 16 -14.54 -21.63 -3.69
C ARG A 16 -14.51 -22.51 -2.45
N HIS A 17 -14.11 -23.77 -2.55
CA HIS A 17 -14.05 -24.68 -1.41
C HIS A 17 -12.90 -24.37 -0.45
N LEU A 18 -11.87 -23.64 -0.92
CA LEU A 18 -10.83 -23.04 -0.08
C LEU A 18 -11.29 -21.71 0.56
N ALA A 19 -12.05 -20.87 -0.15
CA ALA A 19 -12.59 -19.60 0.35
C ALA A 19 -13.81 -19.76 1.28
N LEU A 20 -14.54 -20.87 1.18
CA LEU A 20 -15.64 -21.25 2.10
C LEU A 20 -15.16 -21.99 3.35
N ARG A 21 -13.86 -22.30 3.45
CA ARG A 21 -13.25 -22.51 4.76
C ARG A 21 -12.91 -21.12 5.28
N GLU A 22 -13.27 -20.84 6.53
CA GLU A 22 -12.56 -19.79 7.27
C GLU A 22 -11.06 -20.04 7.06
N PRO A 23 -10.27 -19.04 6.63
CA PRO A 23 -8.82 -19.22 6.55
C PRO A 23 -8.39 -19.71 7.93
N PRO A 24 -7.61 -20.81 8.02
CA PRO A 24 -7.31 -21.44 9.29
C PRO A 24 -6.76 -20.37 10.20
N LYS A 25 -7.44 -20.11 11.34
CA LYS A 25 -7.04 -19.09 12.31
C LYS A 25 -5.53 -19.18 12.47
N GLU A 26 -4.82 -18.18 11.98
CA GLU A 26 -3.38 -18.25 11.79
C GLU A 26 -2.76 -18.19 13.18
N ALA A 27 -2.67 -19.36 13.83
CA ALA A 27 -2.31 -19.45 15.22
C ALA A 27 -0.89 -18.90 15.37
N HIS A 28 -0.79 -17.71 15.97
CA HIS A 28 0.48 -17.07 16.30
C HIS A 28 1.10 -17.81 17.49
N THR A 29 1.45 -19.06 17.26
CA THR A 29 1.92 -20.02 18.26
C THR A 29 3.40 -20.30 18.07
N VAL A 30 4.11 -20.48 19.19
CA VAL A 30 5.55 -20.77 19.17
C VAL A 30 5.78 -22.22 19.60
N ASP A 31 6.24 -23.07 18.68
CA ASP A 31 6.47 -24.50 18.95
C ASP A 31 7.45 -24.72 20.11
N ARG A 32 8.52 -23.93 20.17
CA ARG A 32 9.60 -24.02 21.16
C ARG A 32 10.29 -22.67 21.37
N PHE A 33 10.77 -22.44 22.59
CA PHE A 33 11.65 -21.30 22.86
C PHE A 33 13.12 -21.68 22.68
N HIS A 34 13.90 -20.79 22.08
CA HIS A 34 15.36 -20.86 22.14
C HIS A 34 15.82 -20.57 23.58
N SER A 35 16.97 -21.11 24.02
CA SER A 35 17.45 -20.96 25.40
C SER A 35 17.52 -19.49 25.85
N THR A 36 17.94 -18.57 24.97
CA THR A 36 17.94 -17.12 25.23
C THR A 36 16.57 -16.59 25.70
N VAL A 37 15.49 -17.00 25.02
CA VAL A 37 14.12 -16.55 25.32
C VAL A 37 13.58 -17.32 26.52
N ASP A 38 13.83 -18.62 26.61
CA ASP A 38 13.40 -19.45 27.73
C ASP A 38 14.03 -19.04 29.07
N ASP A 39 15.31 -18.67 29.08
CA ASP A 39 16.00 -18.15 30.26
C ASP A 39 15.33 -16.86 30.78
N HIS A 40 14.81 -16.00 29.90
CA HIS A 40 14.03 -14.84 30.29
C HIS A 40 12.63 -15.22 30.77
N ILE A 41 11.94 -16.15 30.10
CA ILE A 41 10.64 -16.68 30.56
C ILE A 41 10.75 -17.28 31.97
N GLN A 42 11.82 -18.02 32.27
CA GLN A 42 12.11 -18.56 33.60
C GLN A 42 12.36 -17.45 34.65
N LYS A 43 13.06 -16.37 34.28
CA LYS A 43 13.30 -15.21 35.17
C LYS A 43 12.01 -14.45 35.44
N ILE A 44 11.22 -14.19 34.40
CA ILE A 44 9.91 -13.53 34.48
C ILE A 44 8.99 -14.33 35.41
N TYR A 45 8.86 -15.64 35.19
CA TYR A 45 8.08 -16.53 36.07
C TYR A 45 8.52 -16.41 37.53
N LYS A 46 9.83 -16.45 37.82
CA LYS A 46 10.36 -16.30 39.18
C LYS A 46 10.05 -14.94 39.81
N SER A 47 10.06 -13.86 39.02
CA SER A 47 9.62 -12.53 39.47
C SER A 47 8.13 -12.54 39.82
N LEU A 48 7.30 -13.09 38.92
CA LEU A 48 5.85 -13.19 39.09
C LEU A 48 5.44 -13.98 40.35
N GLN A 49 6.21 -14.96 40.80
CA GLN A 49 5.95 -15.64 42.09
C GLN A 49 6.05 -14.72 43.32
N THR A 50 6.68 -13.54 43.19
CA THR A 50 6.76 -12.49 44.22
C THR A 50 5.83 -11.32 43.89
N ASP A 51 5.81 -10.91 42.62
CA ASP A 51 5.13 -9.69 42.16
C ASP A 51 3.62 -9.91 41.89
N ALA A 52 3.19 -11.15 41.63
CA ALA A 52 1.81 -11.50 41.33
C ALA A 52 1.28 -12.56 42.32
N PRO A 53 0.58 -12.17 43.40
CA PRO A 53 0.13 -13.09 44.44
C PRO A 53 -0.95 -14.10 43.96
N THR A 54 -1.57 -13.87 42.80
CA THR A 54 -2.51 -14.80 42.17
C THR A 54 -2.45 -14.68 40.64
N THR A 55 -2.92 -15.72 39.97
CA THR A 55 -3.17 -15.76 38.52
C THR A 55 -4.04 -14.60 38.04
N ASN A 56 -5.12 -14.28 38.78
CA ASN A 56 -6.01 -13.17 38.46
C ASN A 56 -5.31 -11.83 38.56
N TYR A 57 -4.40 -11.66 39.54
CA TYR A 57 -3.57 -10.46 39.64
C TYR A 57 -2.64 -10.32 38.43
N PHE A 58 -1.97 -11.42 38.02
CA PHE A 58 -1.14 -11.39 36.81
C PHE A 58 -1.92 -11.03 35.56
N LEU A 59 -3.09 -11.64 35.33
CA LEU A 59 -3.90 -11.36 34.14
C LEU A 59 -4.46 -9.94 34.15
N ASN A 60 -4.99 -9.45 35.27
CA ASN A 60 -5.68 -8.16 35.34
C ASN A 60 -4.73 -6.96 35.53
N GLU A 61 -3.68 -7.11 36.36
CA GLU A 61 -2.84 -5.99 36.82
C GLU A 61 -1.44 -5.95 36.17
N ILE A 62 -1.03 -7.02 35.48
CA ILE A 62 0.26 -7.09 34.77
C ILE A 62 0.05 -7.24 33.27
N GLN A 63 -0.84 -8.14 32.83
CA GLN A 63 -1.18 -8.29 31.41
C GLN A 63 -2.25 -7.30 30.96
N HIS A 64 -3.06 -6.76 31.88
CA HIS A 64 -4.27 -5.98 31.57
C HIS A 64 -5.21 -6.69 30.57
N ASP A 65 -5.27 -8.03 30.67
CA ASP A 65 -6.19 -8.85 29.90
C ASP A 65 -7.56 -8.82 30.59
N SER A 66 -8.62 -8.51 29.83
CA SER A 66 -10.00 -8.66 30.30
C SER A 66 -10.25 -10.13 30.72
N PRO A 67 -11.01 -10.38 31.79
CA PRO A 67 -11.30 -11.74 32.23
C PRO A 67 -12.04 -12.51 31.12
N VAL A 68 -11.35 -13.49 30.54
CA VAL A 68 -11.88 -14.33 29.46
C VAL A 68 -13.15 -15.03 29.95
N PRO A 69 -14.29 -14.92 29.24
CA PRO A 69 -15.46 -15.72 29.52
C PRO A 69 -15.11 -17.20 29.33
N VAL A 70 -14.88 -17.91 30.44
CA VAL A 70 -14.50 -19.32 30.41
C VAL A 70 -15.60 -20.12 29.72
N PRO A 71 -15.34 -20.82 28.60
CA PRO A 71 -16.32 -21.69 27.96
C PRO A 71 -16.82 -22.72 28.97
N THR A 72 -18.14 -22.92 29.03
CA THR A 72 -18.78 -23.81 30.01
C THR A 72 -18.37 -25.27 29.81
N GLY A 73 -17.27 -25.70 30.43
CA GLY A 73 -16.79 -27.08 30.42
C GLY A 73 -15.31 -27.26 30.74
N GLU A 74 -14.45 -26.30 30.39
CA GLU A 74 -12.99 -26.42 30.59
C GLU A 74 -12.47 -25.36 31.55
N ALA A 75 -11.80 -25.79 32.62
CA ALA A 75 -11.10 -24.87 33.51
C ALA A 75 -9.87 -24.31 32.78
N ALA A 76 -9.79 -22.99 32.63
CA ALA A 76 -8.62 -22.33 32.05
C ALA A 76 -7.36 -22.74 32.82
N ALA A 77 -6.35 -23.24 32.10
CA ALA A 77 -5.10 -23.68 32.71
C ALA A 77 -4.39 -22.49 33.38
N ASP A 78 -4.02 -22.63 34.64
CA ASP A 78 -3.37 -21.58 35.42
C ASP A 78 -1.93 -21.32 34.91
N PRO A 79 -1.65 -20.17 34.26
CA PRO A 79 -0.32 -19.84 33.77
C PRO A 79 0.75 -19.72 34.87
N LEU A 80 0.38 -19.55 36.15
CA LEU A 80 1.33 -19.42 37.25
C LEU A 80 1.51 -20.71 38.08
N ALA A 81 0.81 -21.79 37.77
CA ALA A 81 0.90 -23.06 38.51
C ALA A 81 2.27 -23.73 38.41
N SER A 82 3.01 -23.49 37.32
CA SER A 82 4.39 -23.94 37.15
C SER A 82 5.09 -23.13 36.05
N VAL A 83 6.41 -23.19 36.00
CA VAL A 83 7.19 -22.58 34.90
C VAL A 83 6.83 -23.19 33.53
N ASP A 84 6.42 -24.46 33.48
CA ASP A 84 5.99 -25.13 32.25
C ASP A 84 4.57 -24.70 31.83
N ALA A 85 3.69 -24.42 32.78
CA ALA A 85 2.40 -23.79 32.51
C ALA A 85 2.58 -22.35 31.99
N PHE A 86 3.51 -21.59 32.57
CA PHE A 86 3.84 -20.24 32.09
C PHE A 86 4.45 -20.25 30.68
N ARG A 87 5.36 -21.18 30.40
CA ARG A 87 5.86 -21.44 29.05
C ARG A 87 4.72 -21.77 28.08
N ALA A 88 3.80 -22.65 28.46
CA ALA A 88 2.65 -23.00 27.62
C ALA A 88 1.76 -21.78 27.33
N TYR A 89 1.46 -20.95 28.34
CA TYR A 89 0.76 -19.68 28.15
C TYR A 89 1.50 -18.74 27.18
N MET A 90 2.82 -18.58 27.34
CA MET A 90 3.64 -17.75 26.46
C MET A 90 3.77 -18.30 25.04
N LYS A 91 3.45 -19.58 24.77
CA LYS A 91 3.42 -20.14 23.41
C LYS A 91 2.10 -19.88 22.68
N ASN A 92 1.04 -19.52 23.39
CA ASN A 92 -0.31 -19.36 22.84
C ASN A 92 -0.54 -17.93 22.32
N GLU A 93 -1.53 -17.78 21.44
CA GLU A 93 -2.00 -16.49 20.90
C GLU A 93 -2.38 -15.47 21.99
N THR A 94 -2.76 -15.94 23.18
CA THR A 94 -3.03 -15.11 24.36
C THR A 94 -1.82 -14.27 24.79
N SER A 95 -0.60 -14.66 24.42
CA SER A 95 0.63 -13.90 24.67
C SER A 95 0.98 -12.88 23.58
N CYS A 96 0.28 -12.84 22.44
CA CYS A 96 0.58 -11.94 21.34
C CYS A 96 0.39 -10.46 21.76
N ALA A 97 1.37 -9.61 21.43
CA ALA A 97 1.35 -8.18 21.68
C ALA A 97 0.27 -7.43 20.88
N MET A 98 -0.17 -8.02 19.76
CA MET A 98 -1.30 -7.53 18.97
C MET A 98 -2.56 -8.28 19.42
N ALA A 99 -3.57 -7.55 19.86
CA ALA A 99 -4.90 -8.09 20.15
C ALA A 99 -5.50 -8.75 18.89
N PRO A 100 -6.36 -9.78 19.03
CA PRO A 100 -7.22 -10.21 17.94
C PRO A 100 -8.05 -9.02 17.43
N GLU A 101 -8.50 -9.10 16.19
CA GLU A 101 -9.41 -8.10 15.63
C GLU A 101 -10.83 -8.34 16.16
N GLU A 102 -11.60 -7.27 16.35
CA GLU A 102 -13.03 -7.38 16.64
C GLU A 102 -13.82 -7.71 15.35
N ASP A 103 -15.02 -8.28 15.50
CA ASP A 103 -15.89 -8.53 14.35
C ASP A 103 -16.18 -7.21 13.62
N LEU A 104 -15.81 -7.14 12.33
CA LEU A 104 -16.02 -5.95 11.52
C LEU A 104 -17.52 -5.67 11.39
N ASP A 105 -17.99 -4.53 11.92
CA ASP A 105 -19.31 -4.00 11.60
C ASP A 105 -19.39 -3.71 10.10
N ILE A 106 -20.28 -4.43 9.42
CA ILE A 106 -20.55 -4.38 7.98
C ILE A 106 -21.82 -3.56 7.64
N SER A 107 -22.49 -2.98 8.65
CA SER A 107 -23.79 -2.32 8.50
C SER A 107 -23.70 -0.82 8.18
N ALA A 108 -22.57 -0.18 8.47
CA ALA A 108 -22.34 1.23 8.16
C ALA A 108 -22.22 1.48 6.64
N PRO A 109 -22.45 2.71 6.14
CA PRO A 109 -22.29 3.06 4.73
C PRO A 109 -20.84 2.99 4.25
N LEU A 110 -20.63 2.77 2.95
CA LEU A 110 -19.30 2.66 2.32
C LEU A 110 -18.33 3.82 2.63
N SER A 111 -18.83 5.04 2.84
CA SER A 111 -18.05 6.23 3.22
C SER A 111 -17.39 6.13 4.59
N ASP A 112 -17.91 5.28 5.48
CA ASP A 112 -17.55 5.20 6.89
C ASP A 112 -16.38 4.24 7.15
N TYR A 113 -15.78 3.69 6.08
CA TYR A 113 -14.64 2.79 6.15
C TYR A 113 -13.38 3.41 5.52
N PHE A 114 -12.22 3.08 6.09
CA PHE A 114 -10.97 3.08 5.36
C PHE A 114 -10.86 1.81 4.52
N ILE A 115 -10.24 1.91 3.35
CA ILE A 115 -10.23 0.87 2.32
C ILE A 115 -8.78 0.63 1.87
N SER A 116 -8.28 -0.59 2.03
CA SER A 116 -6.91 -0.92 1.65
C SER A 116 -6.76 -0.85 0.14
N SER A 117 -5.94 0.10 -0.34
CA SER A 117 -5.98 0.59 -1.72
C SER A 117 -4.62 0.49 -2.40
N SER A 118 -4.62 0.17 -3.68
CA SER A 118 -3.44 0.05 -4.54
C SER A 118 -3.43 1.13 -5.63
N HIS A 119 -2.24 1.63 -5.93
CA HIS A 119 -1.93 2.57 -7.00
C HIS A 119 -1.15 1.83 -8.09
N ASN A 120 -1.48 2.08 -9.36
CA ASN A 120 -0.90 1.44 -10.55
C ASN A 120 -0.71 -0.08 -10.36
N THR A 121 -1.77 -0.77 -9.94
CA THR A 121 -1.73 -2.17 -9.46
C THR A 121 -1.13 -3.16 -10.45
N TYR A 122 -1.20 -2.85 -11.75
CA TYR A 122 -0.59 -3.64 -12.81
C TYR A 122 0.95 -3.69 -12.74
N LEU A 123 1.62 -2.69 -12.16
CA LEU A 123 3.08 -2.59 -12.15
C LEU A 123 3.73 -3.63 -11.23
N THR A 124 4.68 -4.36 -11.79
CA THR A 124 5.54 -5.32 -11.08
C THR A 124 6.75 -4.70 -10.37
N GLY A 125 7.03 -3.40 -10.58
CA GLY A 125 8.20 -2.73 -10.02
C GLY A 125 8.14 -1.19 -10.09
N ASN A 126 9.16 -0.56 -10.68
CA ASN A 126 9.26 0.90 -10.82
C ASN A 126 8.29 1.45 -11.89
N GLN A 127 7.96 2.74 -11.78
CA GLN A 127 6.97 3.39 -12.65
C GLN A 127 7.42 3.56 -14.12
N LEU A 128 8.71 3.43 -14.44
CA LEU A 128 9.24 3.83 -15.77
C LEU A 128 9.54 2.66 -16.72
N TYR A 129 9.88 1.49 -16.17
CA TYR A 129 10.45 0.38 -16.94
C TYR A 129 10.00 -1.02 -16.47
N SER A 130 9.15 -1.14 -15.44
CA SER A 130 8.63 -2.46 -15.04
C SER A 130 7.48 -2.93 -15.92
N ASP A 131 7.27 -4.24 -15.99
CA ASP A 131 6.21 -4.84 -16.80
C ASP A 131 4.84 -4.74 -16.08
N ALA A 132 3.76 -4.64 -16.86
CA ALA A 132 2.39 -4.77 -16.38
C ALA A 132 1.98 -6.25 -16.37
N ALA A 133 1.44 -6.75 -15.26
CA ALA A 133 1.09 -8.17 -15.14
C ALA A 133 -0.24 -8.42 -14.42
N ALA A 134 -1.03 -9.37 -14.94
CA ALA A 134 -2.27 -9.82 -14.32
C ALA A 134 -2.03 -10.46 -12.92
N SER A 135 -0.87 -11.10 -12.71
CA SER A 135 -0.47 -11.68 -11.43
C SER A 135 -0.28 -10.64 -10.31
N ALA A 136 -0.02 -9.37 -10.64
CA ALA A 136 0.07 -8.30 -9.64
C ALA A 136 -1.30 -8.06 -8.97
N TYR A 137 -2.40 -8.09 -9.73
CA TYR A 137 -3.76 -8.01 -9.20
C TYR A 137 -4.07 -9.19 -8.28
N THR A 138 -3.79 -10.42 -8.72
CA THR A 138 -3.98 -11.63 -7.89
C THR A 138 -3.19 -11.52 -6.58
N SER A 139 -1.93 -11.07 -6.63
CA SER A 139 -1.08 -10.89 -5.45
C SER A 139 -1.67 -9.88 -4.45
N VAL A 140 -2.05 -8.68 -4.89
CA VAL A 140 -2.60 -7.67 -3.95
C VAL A 140 -3.96 -8.06 -3.40
N LEU A 141 -4.83 -8.69 -4.21
CA LEU A 141 -6.15 -9.14 -3.77
C LEU A 141 -6.06 -10.26 -2.72
N LEU A 142 -5.14 -11.23 -2.91
CA LEU A 142 -4.85 -12.28 -1.92
C LEU A 142 -4.25 -11.72 -0.63
N ARG A 143 -3.45 -10.65 -0.73
CA ARG A 143 -2.89 -9.91 0.42
C ARG A 143 -3.89 -8.92 1.06
N GLY A 144 -5.18 -9.01 0.71
CA GLY A 144 -6.26 -8.24 1.34
C GLY A 144 -6.47 -6.83 0.80
N CYS A 145 -5.85 -6.43 -0.32
CA CYS A 145 -6.21 -5.18 -1.00
C CYS A 145 -7.66 -5.23 -1.50
N ARG A 146 -8.42 -4.13 -1.35
CA ARG A 146 -9.85 -4.02 -1.69
C ARG A 146 -10.16 -2.91 -2.69
N SER A 147 -9.19 -2.06 -3.04
CA SER A 147 -9.31 -1.14 -4.17
C SER A 147 -8.08 -1.24 -5.06
N VAL A 148 -8.28 -1.56 -6.34
CA VAL A 148 -7.20 -1.75 -7.33
C VAL A 148 -7.38 -0.83 -8.53
N GLU A 149 -6.28 -0.49 -9.19
CA GLU A 149 -6.25 0.48 -10.30
C GLU A 149 -5.84 -0.17 -11.61
N ILE A 150 -6.56 0.17 -12.69
CA ILE A 150 -6.28 -0.27 -14.05
C ILE A 150 -6.16 0.96 -14.96
N ASP A 151 -5.00 1.16 -15.57
CA ASP A 151 -4.73 2.22 -16.54
C ASP A 151 -4.90 1.68 -17.98
N VAL A 152 -5.99 2.05 -18.67
CA VAL A 152 -6.46 1.37 -19.88
C VAL A 152 -6.28 2.21 -21.14
N TRP A 153 -5.57 1.63 -22.12
CA TRP A 153 -5.16 2.23 -23.37
C TRP A 153 -5.73 1.46 -24.58
N ASP A 154 -5.75 2.10 -25.75
CA ASP A 154 -6.16 1.47 -27.01
C ASP A 154 -5.25 0.28 -27.38
N GLY A 155 -5.87 -0.81 -27.82
CA GLY A 155 -5.17 -1.95 -28.42
C GLY A 155 -4.58 -1.63 -29.79
N GLU A 156 -3.42 -2.22 -30.10
CA GLU A 156 -2.80 -2.13 -31.42
C GLU A 156 -3.64 -2.86 -32.48
N LEU A 157 -3.62 -2.38 -33.73
CA LEU A 157 -4.32 -3.04 -34.84
C LEU A 157 -3.52 -4.26 -35.30
N SER A 158 -4.08 -5.46 -35.20
CA SER A 158 -3.50 -6.63 -35.87
C SER A 158 -3.69 -6.50 -37.38
N THR A 159 -2.60 -6.31 -38.12
CA THR A 159 -2.59 -6.41 -39.58
C THR A 159 -2.68 -7.88 -39.99
N PRO A 160 -3.66 -8.28 -40.83
CA PRO A 160 -3.79 -9.67 -41.27
C PRO A 160 -2.81 -10.00 -42.41
N ASP A 161 -1.51 -9.94 -42.13
CA ASP A 161 -0.51 -10.79 -42.81
C ASP A 161 0.84 -10.76 -42.09
N SER A 162 1.21 -11.89 -41.49
CA SER A 162 2.58 -12.35 -41.13
C SER A 162 2.43 -13.61 -40.29
N SER A 163 2.10 -14.72 -40.94
CA SER A 163 2.13 -16.04 -40.32
C SER A 163 3.58 -16.53 -40.23
N ASP A 164 4.32 -16.07 -39.23
CA ASP A 164 5.55 -16.75 -38.80
C ASP A 164 5.31 -17.38 -37.42
N GLY A 165 5.33 -18.71 -37.40
CA GLY A 165 5.28 -19.46 -36.15
C GLY A 165 6.65 -19.42 -35.50
N GLU A 166 6.77 -18.67 -34.40
CA GLU A 166 7.90 -18.75 -33.47
C GLU A 166 7.90 -20.14 -32.79
N ILE A 167 8.42 -21.14 -33.53
CA ILE A 167 8.78 -22.44 -32.99
C ILE A 167 10.04 -22.25 -32.15
N SER A 168 9.95 -22.59 -30.87
CA SER A 168 11.08 -22.61 -29.95
C SER A 168 12.22 -23.49 -30.49
N SER A 169 13.32 -22.87 -30.92
CA SER A 169 14.56 -23.56 -31.27
C SER A 169 15.52 -23.56 -30.08
N ASP A 170 15.31 -24.55 -29.21
CA ASP A 170 16.31 -24.95 -28.23
C ASP A 170 17.54 -25.52 -28.97
N SER A 171 18.75 -25.08 -28.63
CA SER A 171 19.98 -25.49 -29.31
C SER A 171 21.20 -25.28 -28.42
N SER A 172 21.42 -26.26 -27.54
CA SER A 172 22.71 -26.47 -26.91
C SER A 172 23.65 -27.21 -27.86
N SER A 173 24.83 -26.66 -28.09
CA SER A 173 26.04 -27.44 -28.39
C SER A 173 27.27 -26.58 -28.12
N GLY A 174 28.25 -27.16 -27.45
CA GLY A 174 29.60 -26.59 -27.33
C GLY A 174 30.62 -27.49 -27.98
N SER A 175 31.78 -26.95 -28.31
CA SER A 175 33.01 -27.70 -28.45
C SER A 175 34.22 -26.76 -28.40
N ASP A 176 35.25 -27.19 -27.68
CA ASP A 176 36.49 -26.46 -27.44
C ASP A 176 37.37 -26.29 -28.70
N SER A 177 38.24 -25.29 -28.66
CA SER A 177 39.64 -25.48 -29.11
C SER A 177 40.56 -24.40 -28.53
N GLU A 178 41.67 -24.84 -27.96
CA GLU A 178 42.77 -24.05 -27.41
C GLU A 178 43.60 -23.37 -28.54
N ASP A 179 44.36 -22.31 -28.26
CA ASP A 179 45.84 -22.37 -28.14
C ASP A 179 46.50 -21.01 -27.78
N GLU A 180 47.78 -21.05 -27.41
CA GLU A 180 48.63 -20.03 -26.78
C GLU A 180 49.00 -18.76 -27.61
N GLY A 181 49.67 -17.78 -26.94
CA GLY A 181 50.87 -17.21 -27.58
C GLY A 181 51.23 -15.72 -27.39
N GLN A 182 51.77 -15.35 -26.23
CA GLN A 182 52.85 -14.34 -26.03
C GLN A 182 52.71 -12.84 -26.43
N SER A 183 52.69 -12.01 -25.38
CA SER A 183 53.65 -10.91 -25.08
C SER A 183 53.96 -9.79 -26.10
N PHE A 184 53.74 -8.54 -25.68
CA PHE A 184 54.81 -7.52 -25.64
C PHE A 184 54.53 -6.44 -24.58
N GLY A 185 55.52 -6.11 -23.72
CA GLY A 185 55.49 -4.92 -22.86
C GLY A 185 55.85 -3.64 -23.64
N SER A 186 56.01 -2.43 -23.07
CA SER A 186 56.09 -1.96 -21.68
C SER A 186 56.15 -0.41 -21.69
N LYS A 187 56.29 0.23 -20.50
CA LYS A 187 56.48 1.69 -20.24
C LYS A 187 55.16 2.49 -20.16
N LEU A 188 54.98 3.45 -19.23
CA LEU A 188 55.94 4.16 -18.37
C LEU A 188 55.38 4.34 -16.92
N ARG A 189 56.25 4.51 -15.92
CA ARG A 189 55.92 4.66 -14.47
C ARG A 189 56.67 5.89 -13.88
N GLU A 190 56.11 6.49 -12.81
CA GLU A 190 56.81 7.36 -11.81
C GLU A 190 57.22 8.80 -12.27
N LYS A 191 57.48 9.85 -11.45
CA LYS A 191 57.76 10.17 -10.00
C LYS A 191 57.43 11.68 -9.73
N ILE A 192 57.39 12.33 -8.54
CA ILE A 192 57.00 11.99 -7.13
C ILE A 192 56.87 13.29 -6.23
N SER A 193 55.80 13.48 -5.44
CA SER A 193 55.69 14.38 -4.24
C SER A 193 55.93 15.92 -4.39
N SER A 194 55.72 16.86 -3.43
CA SER A 194 55.42 16.85 -1.97
C SER A 194 54.97 18.23 -1.39
N LYS A 195 54.35 18.25 -0.19
CA LYS A 195 54.43 19.30 0.90
C LYS A 195 53.73 20.68 0.73
N SER A 196 52.71 21.03 1.55
CA SER A 196 52.72 21.80 2.86
C SER A 196 52.72 23.34 2.69
N ASP A 197 52.07 24.23 3.47
CA ASP A 197 51.47 24.18 4.83
C ASP A 197 50.52 25.41 5.13
N LYS A 198 49.72 25.36 6.21
CA LYS A 198 49.05 26.46 7.04
C LYS A 198 47.94 27.45 6.55
N GLN A 199 46.92 27.58 7.45
CA GLN A 199 46.08 28.75 7.90
C GLN A 199 45.39 29.69 6.86
N GLU A 200 44.20 30.31 7.06
CA GLU A 200 43.36 30.60 8.25
C GLU A 200 41.84 30.79 7.87
N LYS A 201 40.95 31.07 8.83
CA LYS A 201 39.48 31.35 8.68
C LYS A 201 39.20 32.89 8.67
N PRO A 202 37.97 33.45 8.47
CA PRO A 202 36.61 32.86 8.37
C PRO A 202 35.68 33.42 7.23
N ALA A 203 34.39 33.02 7.28
CA ALA A 203 33.16 33.74 6.85
C ALA A 203 32.36 33.26 5.61
N GLU A 204 31.11 32.87 5.91
CA GLU A 204 29.81 33.07 5.22
C GLU A 204 29.41 32.46 3.84
N GLU A 205 28.13 32.03 3.87
CA GLU A 205 27.14 31.73 2.83
C GLU A 205 27.19 30.46 1.93
N PRO A 206 26.00 29.90 1.57
CA PRO A 206 25.87 28.50 1.15
C PRO A 206 25.93 28.31 -0.37
N LYS A 207 26.46 27.14 -0.78
CA LYS A 207 26.52 26.74 -2.19
C LYS A 207 25.17 26.16 -2.65
N GLN A 208 24.65 26.72 -3.74
CA GLN A 208 23.49 26.19 -4.46
C GLN A 208 23.69 24.72 -4.84
N SER A 209 22.61 23.92 -4.74
CA SER A 209 22.64 22.50 -5.05
C SER A 209 22.68 22.22 -6.56
N VAL A 210 23.03 20.99 -6.92
CA VAL A 210 23.36 20.58 -8.29
C VAL A 210 22.10 20.28 -9.15
N SER A 211 20.90 20.64 -8.68
CA SER A 211 19.62 20.37 -9.38
C SER A 211 19.43 21.21 -10.65
N SER A 212 19.85 22.47 -10.65
CA SER A 212 19.59 23.44 -11.73
C SER A 212 20.30 23.19 -13.07
N ARG A 213 21.09 22.11 -13.19
CA ARG A 213 21.79 21.71 -14.43
C ARG A 213 21.16 20.53 -15.17
N LEU A 214 20.11 19.91 -14.63
CA LEU A 214 19.40 18.83 -15.31
C LEU A 214 18.19 19.33 -16.12
N GLU A 215 17.51 20.38 -15.62
CA GLU A 215 16.30 20.98 -16.21
C GLU A 215 16.54 21.58 -17.61
N SER A 216 17.77 21.97 -17.94
CA SER A 216 18.13 22.60 -19.22
C SER A 216 18.57 21.62 -20.32
N LYS A 217 18.50 20.30 -20.11
CA LYS A 217 19.01 19.29 -21.07
C LYS A 217 18.01 18.29 -21.65
N LEU A 218 16.76 18.23 -21.17
CA LEU A 218 15.73 17.37 -21.80
C LEU A 218 14.91 18.06 -22.90
N GLY A 219 14.90 19.39 -22.99
CA GLY A 219 14.10 20.14 -23.99
C GLY A 219 14.64 20.16 -25.43
N GLY A 220 15.55 19.25 -25.81
CA GLY A 220 16.46 19.46 -26.95
C GLY A 220 16.40 18.49 -28.15
N VAL A 221 15.63 17.39 -28.11
CA VAL A 221 15.81 16.27 -29.07
C VAL A 221 14.51 15.76 -29.72
N LEU A 222 13.61 16.65 -30.16
CA LEU A 222 12.49 16.28 -31.07
C LEU A 222 12.24 17.33 -32.16
N ARG A 223 13.04 17.28 -33.24
CA ARG A 223 12.69 17.92 -34.53
C ARG A 223 13.35 17.21 -35.70
N ARG A 224 12.67 16.20 -36.26
CA ARG A 224 13.06 15.58 -37.54
C ARG A 224 11.99 15.92 -38.59
N LYS A 225 12.36 16.67 -39.63
CA LYS A 225 11.46 17.09 -40.71
C LYS A 225 11.10 15.89 -41.59
N SER A 226 9.82 15.75 -41.93
CA SER A 226 9.37 14.84 -43.00
C SER A 226 9.77 15.40 -44.37
N VAL A 227 10.24 14.54 -45.26
CA VAL A 227 10.59 14.84 -46.66
C VAL A 227 9.60 14.11 -47.56
N LYS A 228 9.06 14.82 -48.56
CA LYS A 228 8.12 14.25 -49.54
C LYS A 228 8.85 13.47 -50.63
N SER A 229 8.23 12.36 -51.07
CA SER A 229 8.58 11.58 -52.26
C SER A 229 7.36 11.53 -53.22
N PRO A 230 7.56 11.37 -54.55
CA PRO A 230 6.50 11.52 -55.56
C PRO A 230 5.62 10.26 -55.74
N PRO A 231 4.47 10.37 -56.43
CA PRO A 231 3.50 9.27 -56.54
C PRO A 231 3.88 8.24 -57.60
N ALA A 232 3.62 6.96 -57.30
CA ALA A 232 3.62 5.85 -58.25
C ALA A 232 2.18 5.39 -58.55
N GLN A 233 2.02 4.63 -59.65
CA GLN A 233 0.75 4.50 -60.36
C GLN A 233 -0.23 3.48 -59.76
N VAL A 234 -1.50 3.64 -60.13
CA VAL A 234 -2.61 2.76 -59.78
C VAL A 234 -2.55 1.47 -60.59
N SER A 235 -2.71 0.33 -59.92
CA SER A 235 -3.18 -0.92 -60.53
C SER A 235 -4.30 -1.50 -59.66
N GLU A 236 -5.49 -1.67 -60.24
CA GLU A 236 -6.64 -2.24 -59.56
C GLU A 236 -6.49 -3.76 -59.46
N GLU A 237 -6.38 -4.31 -58.25
CA GLU A 237 -6.69 -5.72 -57.99
C GLU A 237 -7.59 -5.85 -56.76
N THR A 238 -8.50 -6.82 -56.83
CA THR A 238 -9.75 -6.83 -56.06
C THR A 238 -9.57 -7.46 -54.67
N ALA A 239 -9.13 -6.67 -53.69
CA ALA A 239 -9.04 -7.11 -52.30
C ALA A 239 -10.41 -7.06 -51.59
N THR A 240 -10.86 -8.20 -51.08
CA THR A 240 -12.03 -8.30 -50.20
C THR A 240 -11.83 -7.47 -48.93
N SER A 241 -12.76 -6.56 -48.64
CA SER A 241 -12.77 -5.72 -47.44
C SER A 241 -12.99 -6.53 -46.16
N GLN A 242 -11.92 -7.11 -45.62
CA GLN A 242 -11.87 -7.47 -44.21
C GLN A 242 -11.52 -6.20 -43.42
N LEU A 243 -12.43 -5.79 -42.54
CA LEU A 243 -12.18 -4.70 -41.59
C LEU A 243 -10.93 -5.04 -40.75
N PRO A 244 -10.05 -4.08 -40.43
CA PRO A 244 -8.92 -4.34 -39.54
C PRO A 244 -9.44 -4.90 -38.21
N ILE A 245 -8.94 -6.06 -37.82
CA ILE A 245 -9.21 -6.61 -36.49
C ILE A 245 -8.55 -5.67 -35.49
N ARG A 246 -9.37 -4.88 -34.78
CA ARG A 246 -8.89 -4.02 -33.70
C ARG A 246 -8.48 -4.92 -32.54
N GLY A 247 -7.23 -4.82 -32.10
CA GLY A 247 -6.77 -5.53 -30.90
C GLY A 247 -7.52 -5.06 -29.66
N GLU A 248 -7.58 -5.92 -28.64
CA GLU A 248 -8.29 -5.63 -27.38
C GLU A 248 -7.60 -4.50 -26.58
N PRO A 249 -8.32 -3.82 -25.66
CA PRO A 249 -7.73 -2.79 -24.81
C PRO A 249 -6.54 -3.35 -24.01
N ARG A 250 -5.54 -2.51 -23.78
CA ARG A 250 -4.29 -2.88 -23.09
C ARG A 250 -4.13 -2.11 -21.79
N VAL A 251 -3.34 -2.66 -20.88
CA VAL A 251 -3.03 -2.04 -19.59
C VAL A 251 -1.51 -1.89 -19.48
N LEU A 252 -1.06 -0.66 -19.30
CA LEU A 252 0.33 -0.22 -19.23
C LEU A 252 0.39 1.13 -18.54
N HIS A 253 1.56 1.57 -18.05
CA HIS A 253 1.70 2.94 -17.57
C HIS A 253 1.96 3.88 -18.76
N GLY A 254 1.07 4.85 -18.96
CA GLY A 254 1.14 5.81 -20.06
C GLY A 254 2.52 6.45 -20.27
N HIS A 255 2.92 6.62 -21.53
CA HIS A 255 4.15 7.32 -21.93
C HIS A 255 5.48 6.75 -21.39
N THR A 256 5.51 5.50 -20.93
CA THR A 256 6.72 4.82 -20.44
C THR A 256 7.11 3.59 -21.28
N LEU A 257 8.15 2.85 -20.87
CA LEU A 257 8.62 1.64 -21.56
C LEU A 257 8.03 0.33 -20.99
N THR A 258 6.98 0.42 -20.17
CA THR A 258 6.25 -0.73 -19.60
C THR A 258 5.65 -1.62 -20.69
N LYS A 259 5.96 -2.93 -20.67
CA LYS A 259 5.23 -3.89 -21.51
C LYS A 259 3.82 -4.09 -20.94
N GLY A 260 2.81 -3.85 -21.78
CA GLY A 260 1.41 -3.94 -21.38
C GLY A 260 0.81 -5.34 -21.45
N ALA A 261 -0.06 -5.67 -20.50
CA ALA A 261 -0.94 -6.84 -20.53
C ALA A 261 -2.26 -6.52 -21.25
N THR A 262 -3.09 -7.52 -21.58
CA THR A 262 -4.46 -7.24 -22.07
C THR A 262 -5.38 -6.87 -20.90
N PHE A 263 -6.36 -6.01 -21.17
CA PHE A 263 -7.42 -5.69 -20.21
C PHE A 263 -8.23 -6.94 -19.82
N ARG A 264 -8.44 -7.85 -20.77
CA ARG A 264 -9.12 -9.13 -20.56
C ARG A 264 -8.39 -10.00 -19.52
N GLU A 265 -7.09 -10.27 -19.68
CA GLU A 265 -6.32 -11.08 -18.72
C GLU A 265 -6.42 -10.52 -17.29
N ILE A 266 -6.38 -9.20 -17.14
CA ILE A 266 -6.53 -8.52 -15.85
C ILE A 266 -7.94 -8.69 -15.29
N CYS A 267 -9.00 -8.54 -16.09
CA CYS A 267 -10.37 -8.80 -15.65
C CYS A 267 -10.57 -10.23 -15.15
N TYR A 268 -9.99 -11.24 -15.82
CA TYR A 268 -10.08 -12.64 -15.37
C TYR A 268 -9.23 -12.90 -14.11
N ALA A 269 -8.03 -12.31 -13.99
CA ALA A 269 -7.23 -12.41 -12.76
C ALA A 269 -7.92 -11.74 -11.55
N ILE A 270 -8.65 -10.64 -11.77
CA ILE A 270 -9.51 -10.02 -10.76
C ILE A 270 -10.69 -10.92 -10.43
N ARG A 271 -11.40 -11.48 -11.43
CA ARG A 271 -12.52 -12.42 -11.22
C ARG A 271 -12.11 -13.58 -10.31
N ASP A 272 -10.93 -14.15 -10.55
CA ASP A 272 -10.44 -15.35 -9.86
C ASP A 272 -9.81 -15.04 -8.49
N GLY A 273 -9.36 -13.79 -8.27
CA GLY A 273 -8.71 -13.36 -7.02
C GLY A 273 -9.57 -12.52 -6.07
N ALA A 274 -10.61 -11.82 -6.57
CA ALA A 274 -11.34 -10.79 -5.84
C ALA A 274 -11.86 -11.27 -4.49
N PHE A 275 -12.50 -12.45 -4.46
CA PHE A 275 -13.22 -12.95 -3.29
C PHE A 275 -12.54 -14.12 -2.56
N VAL A 276 -11.24 -14.35 -2.81
CA VAL A 276 -10.51 -15.48 -2.20
C VAL A 276 -10.10 -15.19 -0.76
N ALA A 277 -9.60 -13.98 -0.48
CA ALA A 277 -9.17 -13.57 0.87
C ALA A 277 -10.32 -12.99 1.73
N SER A 278 -11.45 -12.68 1.11
CA SER A 278 -12.65 -12.11 1.74
C SER A 278 -13.78 -12.02 0.72
N ASP A 279 -15.02 -12.27 1.12
CA ASP A 279 -16.21 -12.05 0.29
C ASP A 279 -16.70 -10.59 0.32
N LEU A 280 -16.04 -9.69 1.06
CA LEU A 280 -16.34 -8.25 1.07
C LEU A 280 -15.97 -7.59 -0.28
N PRO A 281 -16.65 -6.49 -0.65
CA PRO A 281 -16.55 -5.87 -1.97
C PRO A 281 -15.13 -5.49 -2.41
N VAL A 282 -14.96 -5.35 -3.72
CA VAL A 282 -13.74 -4.82 -4.37
C VAL A 282 -14.09 -3.62 -5.24
N VAL A 283 -13.29 -2.54 -5.15
CA VAL A 283 -13.42 -1.34 -5.98
C VAL A 283 -12.37 -1.36 -7.10
N ILE A 284 -12.79 -1.21 -8.35
CA ILE A 284 -11.91 -1.11 -9.51
C ILE A 284 -11.86 0.35 -9.96
N SER A 285 -10.73 1.02 -9.75
CA SER A 285 -10.46 2.36 -10.28
C SER A 285 -9.96 2.25 -11.71
N LEU A 286 -10.80 2.66 -12.67
CA LEU A 286 -10.42 2.73 -14.08
C LEU A 286 -9.89 4.12 -14.41
N GLU A 287 -8.64 4.18 -14.86
CA GLU A 287 -8.10 5.30 -15.63
C GLU A 287 -8.22 4.92 -17.12
N VAL A 288 -8.77 5.82 -17.94
CA VAL A 288 -9.30 5.45 -19.27
C VAL A 288 -8.82 6.44 -20.34
N HIS A 289 -7.81 6.02 -21.09
CA HIS A 289 -7.27 6.73 -22.25
C HIS A 289 -7.76 6.14 -23.58
N ALA A 290 -8.39 4.96 -23.52
CA ALA A 290 -8.96 4.27 -24.67
C ALA A 290 -10.10 5.05 -25.37
N CYS A 291 -10.22 4.90 -26.69
CA CYS A 291 -11.28 5.50 -27.50
C CYS A 291 -12.66 4.86 -27.24
N LEU A 292 -13.75 5.54 -27.61
CA LEU A 292 -15.14 5.09 -27.31
C LEU A 292 -15.45 3.65 -27.77
N ALA A 293 -14.86 3.19 -28.87
CA ALA A 293 -15.05 1.81 -29.35
C ALA A 293 -14.31 0.77 -28.49
N GLN A 294 -13.12 1.11 -28.00
CA GLN A 294 -12.37 0.29 -27.05
C GLN A 294 -13.03 0.34 -25.66
N GLN A 295 -13.59 1.48 -25.25
CA GLN A 295 -14.41 1.56 -24.03
C GLN A 295 -15.68 0.70 -24.09
N GLN A 296 -16.36 0.60 -25.23
CA GLN A 296 -17.44 -0.38 -25.42
C GLN A 296 -16.91 -1.82 -25.29
N MET A 297 -15.72 -2.12 -25.81
CA MET A 297 -15.10 -3.44 -25.65
C MET A 297 -14.75 -3.72 -24.18
N MET A 298 -14.27 -2.72 -23.43
CA MET A 298 -14.05 -2.83 -21.98
C MET A 298 -15.34 -3.19 -21.23
N VAL A 299 -16.47 -2.54 -21.55
CA VAL A 299 -17.78 -2.87 -20.97
C VAL A 299 -18.12 -4.33 -21.25
N ASN A 300 -18.02 -4.78 -22.50
CA ASN A 300 -18.32 -6.16 -22.87
C ASN A 300 -17.42 -7.18 -22.11
N ILE A 301 -16.13 -6.89 -22.00
CA ILE A 301 -15.15 -7.71 -21.26
C ILE A 301 -15.50 -7.79 -19.77
N MET A 302 -15.89 -6.67 -19.16
CA MET A 302 -16.29 -6.64 -17.74
C MET A 302 -17.62 -7.35 -17.50
N GLU A 303 -18.61 -7.20 -18.39
CA GLU A 303 -19.88 -7.92 -18.32
C GLU A 303 -19.71 -9.44 -18.50
N GLU A 304 -18.76 -9.86 -19.35
CA GLU A 304 -18.38 -11.27 -19.54
C GLU A 304 -17.64 -11.83 -18.33
N ALA A 305 -16.55 -11.18 -17.90
CA ALA A 305 -15.67 -11.66 -16.85
C ALA A 305 -16.30 -11.56 -15.45
N TRP A 306 -17.08 -10.51 -15.16
CA TRP A 306 -17.64 -10.21 -13.84
C TRP A 306 -19.16 -10.40 -13.78
N LYS A 307 -19.71 -11.24 -14.66
CA LYS A 307 -21.13 -11.61 -14.68
C LYS A 307 -21.60 -12.07 -13.29
N GLY A 308 -22.62 -11.40 -12.76
CA GLY A 308 -23.16 -11.65 -11.41
C GLY A 308 -22.38 -10.99 -10.26
N MET A 309 -21.12 -10.60 -10.47
CA MET A 309 -20.30 -9.86 -9.50
C MET A 309 -20.50 -8.34 -9.63
N LEU A 310 -20.95 -7.83 -10.79
CA LEU A 310 -21.27 -6.42 -10.97
C LEU A 310 -22.48 -5.97 -10.11
N ILE A 311 -22.51 -4.66 -9.84
CA ILE A 311 -23.62 -3.96 -9.18
C ILE A 311 -24.71 -3.61 -10.20
N GLU A 312 -25.96 -3.86 -9.84
CA GLU A 312 -27.13 -3.36 -10.57
C GLU A 312 -27.52 -1.98 -10.03
N ALA A 313 -27.93 -1.06 -10.90
CA ALA A 313 -28.32 0.29 -10.50
C ALA A 313 -29.60 0.26 -9.65
N PRO A 314 -29.65 0.94 -8.48
CA PRO A 314 -30.81 0.91 -7.59
C PRO A 314 -32.01 1.65 -8.20
N GLN A 315 -33.21 1.14 -7.92
CA GLN A 315 -34.47 1.82 -8.26
C GLN A 315 -34.89 2.77 -7.12
N GLY A 316 -34.19 3.91 -6.96
CA GLY A 316 -34.53 4.87 -5.89
C GLY A 316 -33.46 5.93 -5.64
N GLU A 317 -33.47 6.49 -4.42
CA GLU A 317 -32.43 7.43 -3.95
C GLU A 317 -31.05 6.75 -3.90
N GLU A 318 -30.05 7.41 -4.48
CA GLU A 318 -28.65 6.96 -4.46
C GLU A 318 -28.03 7.21 -3.08
N LYS A 319 -28.26 6.31 -2.12
CA LYS A 319 -27.52 6.25 -0.86
C LYS A 319 -26.36 5.28 -0.98
N LEU A 320 -25.26 5.55 -0.28
CA LEU A 320 -24.16 4.61 -0.19
C LEU A 320 -24.63 3.35 0.58
N PRO A 321 -24.47 2.15 0.01
CA PRO A 321 -24.91 0.90 0.62
C PRO A 321 -23.96 0.49 1.75
N SER A 322 -24.39 -0.50 2.54
CA SER A 322 -23.54 -1.13 3.55
C SER A 322 -22.56 -2.14 2.92
N LEU A 323 -21.54 -2.58 3.66
CA LEU A 323 -20.68 -3.67 3.21
C LEU A 323 -21.43 -5.00 3.12
N ALA A 324 -22.47 -5.20 3.95
CA ALA A 324 -23.32 -6.38 3.91
C ALA A 324 -24.07 -6.50 2.57
N ASP A 325 -24.60 -5.39 2.06
CA ASP A 325 -25.34 -5.33 0.77
C ASP A 325 -24.42 -5.58 -0.44
N LEU A 326 -23.11 -5.42 -0.25
CA LEU A 326 -22.08 -5.46 -1.30
C LEU A 326 -21.24 -6.76 -1.29
N ARG A 327 -21.61 -7.78 -0.52
CA ARG A 327 -20.90 -9.07 -0.49
C ARG A 327 -20.86 -9.73 -1.88
N GLY A 328 -19.67 -10.18 -2.28
CA GLY A 328 -19.41 -10.77 -3.59
C GLY A 328 -19.48 -9.78 -4.76
N LYS A 329 -19.42 -8.45 -4.51
CA LYS A 329 -19.60 -7.44 -5.54
C LYS A 329 -18.36 -6.63 -5.90
N ILE A 330 -18.30 -6.28 -7.18
CA ILE A 330 -17.26 -5.44 -7.81
C ILE A 330 -17.88 -4.09 -8.17
N LEU A 331 -17.34 -3.02 -7.59
CA LEU A 331 -17.75 -1.64 -7.83
C LEU A 331 -16.80 -0.99 -8.85
N ILE A 332 -17.34 -0.37 -9.91
CA ILE A 332 -16.52 0.29 -10.93
C ILE A 332 -16.42 1.79 -10.62
N LYS A 333 -15.23 2.26 -10.24
CA LYS A 333 -14.92 3.69 -10.17
C LYS A 333 -14.43 4.16 -11.54
N THR A 334 -15.25 4.93 -12.24
CA THR A 334 -14.87 5.60 -13.49
C THR A 334 -15.54 6.98 -13.60
N LYS A 335 -15.20 7.76 -14.64
CA LYS A 335 -15.63 9.15 -14.83
C LYS A 335 -17.16 9.22 -14.98
N GLY A 336 -17.81 9.95 -14.07
CA GLY A 336 -19.25 10.17 -14.10
C GLY A 336 -19.67 11.09 -15.25
N ILE A 337 -20.95 11.03 -15.61
CA ILE A 337 -21.55 12.00 -16.54
C ILE A 337 -21.66 13.36 -15.80
N PRO A 338 -21.13 14.48 -16.35
CA PRO A 338 -21.23 15.79 -15.72
C PRO A 338 -22.69 16.24 -15.52
N LEU A 339 -22.98 16.88 -14.38
CA LEU A 339 -24.34 17.34 -14.04
C LEU A 339 -24.81 18.55 -14.87
N GLY A 340 -23.90 19.25 -15.54
CA GLY A 340 -24.18 20.30 -16.50
C GLY A 340 -23.19 20.23 -17.66
N GLY A 341 -23.62 20.65 -18.85
CA GLY A 341 -22.83 20.60 -20.10
C GLY A 341 -21.67 21.60 -20.18
N GLY A 342 -20.97 21.84 -19.08
CA GLY A 342 -19.80 22.73 -18.99
C GLY A 342 -18.57 22.19 -19.73
N GLU A 343 -17.68 23.10 -20.11
CA GLU A 343 -16.53 22.77 -20.95
C GLU A 343 -15.53 21.80 -20.28
N GLN A 344 -15.17 20.72 -20.98
CA GLN A 344 -13.97 19.94 -20.64
C GLN A 344 -12.72 20.80 -20.86
N LYS A 345 -12.05 21.19 -19.76
CA LYS A 345 -10.61 21.47 -19.79
C LYS A 345 -9.88 20.16 -20.11
N ASP A 346 -8.85 20.23 -20.95
CA ASP A 346 -8.10 19.05 -21.36
C ASP A 346 -7.14 18.60 -20.25
N GLU A 347 -7.32 17.37 -19.78
CA GLU A 347 -6.33 16.63 -18.99
C GLU A 347 -5.24 16.11 -19.94
N SER A 348 -4.32 17.01 -20.31
CA SER A 348 -3.05 16.69 -20.94
C SER A 348 -1.96 17.51 -20.26
N GLU A 349 -1.01 16.81 -19.63
CA GLU A 349 0.09 17.33 -18.79
C GLU A 349 -0.33 17.85 -17.40
N GLU A 350 -0.19 17.01 -16.37
CA GLU A 350 -0.06 17.45 -14.97
C GLU A 350 1.26 18.23 -14.77
N ILE A 351 1.25 19.54 -14.99
CA ILE A 351 2.13 20.47 -14.28
C ILE A 351 1.31 21.68 -13.84
N LEU A 352 0.80 21.64 -12.61
CA LEU A 352 0.20 22.80 -11.95
C LEU A 352 0.98 23.14 -10.67
N THR A 353 1.85 24.13 -10.78
CA THR A 353 2.18 25.03 -9.66
C THR A 353 1.17 26.18 -9.63
N PRO A 354 0.76 26.71 -8.47
CA PRO A 354 -0.24 27.78 -8.40
C PRO A 354 0.21 29.05 -9.13
N GLN A 355 -0.63 29.60 -10.00
CA GLN A 355 -0.40 30.94 -10.56
C GLN A 355 -1.03 32.01 -9.66
N THR A 356 -0.25 33.06 -9.38
CA THR A 356 -0.69 34.26 -8.67
C THR A 356 -1.65 35.10 -9.50
N SER A 357 -2.61 35.73 -8.81
CA SER A 357 -3.71 36.52 -9.38
C SER A 357 -3.28 37.71 -10.24
N GLY A 358 -4.00 37.94 -11.34
CA GLY A 358 -3.92 39.16 -12.15
C GLY A 358 -5.18 39.38 -12.98
N ASP A 359 -5.78 40.58 -12.88
CA ASP A 359 -7.01 40.97 -13.57
C ASP A 359 -6.90 40.95 -15.10
N THR A 360 -7.97 40.56 -15.80
CA THR A 360 -8.69 41.48 -16.71
C THR A 360 -10.02 40.91 -17.22
N SER A 361 -10.97 41.82 -17.50
CA SER A 361 -12.33 41.51 -17.92
C SER A 361 -12.47 41.30 -19.43
N ALA A 362 -13.10 40.18 -19.84
CA ALA A 362 -13.71 40.01 -21.16
C ALA A 362 -14.88 39.02 -21.08
N SER A 363 -16.01 39.35 -21.70
CA SER A 363 -17.22 38.51 -21.70
C SER A 363 -17.12 37.36 -22.72
N PRO A 364 -17.45 36.10 -22.36
CA PRO A 364 -17.35 34.97 -23.28
C PRO A 364 -18.59 34.84 -24.17
N GLN A 365 -18.38 34.78 -25.48
CA GLN A 365 -19.33 34.22 -26.44
C GLN A 365 -19.35 32.69 -26.31
N PRO A 366 -20.52 32.02 -26.45
CA PRO A 366 -20.62 30.57 -26.28
C PRO A 366 -19.90 29.82 -27.41
N LYS A 367 -18.92 28.99 -27.05
CA LYS A 367 -18.29 28.02 -27.96
C LYS A 367 -19.12 26.73 -28.02
N PRO A 368 -19.09 25.97 -29.14
CA PRO A 368 -19.74 24.67 -29.21
C PRO A 368 -19.08 23.67 -28.25
N SER A 369 -19.89 22.84 -27.59
CA SER A 369 -19.42 21.84 -26.63
C SER A 369 -18.57 20.76 -27.31
N LYS A 370 -17.44 20.40 -26.68
CA LYS A 370 -16.62 19.26 -27.10
C LYS A 370 -17.40 17.95 -26.88
N PRO A 371 -17.21 16.92 -27.73
CA PRO A 371 -17.85 15.61 -27.54
C PRO A 371 -17.41 14.94 -26.23
N SER A 372 -18.25 14.05 -25.69
CA SER A 372 -17.90 13.25 -24.52
C SER A 372 -16.70 12.35 -24.82
N LYS A 373 -15.69 12.37 -23.93
CA LYS A 373 -14.56 11.44 -23.97
C LYS A 373 -14.87 10.09 -23.31
N ILE A 374 -15.99 9.98 -22.56
CA ILE A 374 -16.44 8.76 -21.89
C ILE A 374 -17.66 8.17 -22.62
N PHE A 375 -17.63 6.84 -22.81
CA PHE A 375 -18.74 6.06 -23.35
C PHE A 375 -19.84 5.91 -22.30
N GLU A 376 -21.09 6.12 -22.69
CA GLU A 376 -22.23 6.17 -21.77
C GLU A 376 -22.44 4.86 -21.00
N GLY A 377 -22.26 3.71 -21.66
CA GLY A 377 -22.35 2.40 -21.00
C GLY A 377 -21.28 2.23 -19.91
N LEU A 378 -20.05 2.70 -20.16
CA LEU A 378 -18.95 2.64 -19.20
C LEU A 378 -19.22 3.56 -18.00
N ALA A 379 -19.69 4.79 -18.24
CA ALA A 379 -20.07 5.72 -17.18
C ALA A 379 -21.22 5.19 -16.30
N LYS A 380 -22.17 4.43 -16.87
CA LYS A 380 -23.27 3.80 -16.13
C LYS A 380 -22.83 2.66 -15.20
N MET A 381 -21.65 2.06 -15.40
CA MET A 381 -21.13 1.05 -14.48
C MET A 381 -20.71 1.66 -13.12
N ALA A 382 -20.46 2.97 -13.06
CA ALA A 382 -20.20 3.69 -11.82
C ALA A 382 -21.51 3.99 -11.06
N VAL A 383 -22.00 2.98 -10.33
CA VAL A 383 -23.22 3.09 -9.52
C VAL A 383 -22.97 3.88 -8.24
N TYR A 384 -22.04 3.42 -7.39
CA TYR A 384 -21.77 4.01 -6.06
C TYR A 384 -20.42 4.75 -5.95
N THR A 385 -19.67 4.83 -7.05
CA THR A 385 -18.26 5.27 -7.08
C THR A 385 -17.97 6.19 -8.27
N ARG A 386 -18.81 7.22 -8.49
CA ARG A 386 -18.70 8.12 -9.64
C ARG A 386 -17.54 9.09 -9.48
N ALA A 387 -16.50 8.93 -10.30
CA ALA A 387 -15.35 9.82 -10.26
C ALA A 387 -15.67 11.16 -10.93
N TYR A 388 -15.38 12.25 -10.23
CA TYR A 388 -15.47 13.62 -10.75
C TYR A 388 -14.14 14.35 -10.55
N HIS A 389 -13.88 15.35 -11.38
CA HIS A 389 -12.72 16.24 -11.20
C HIS A 389 -12.98 17.15 -9.99
N PHE A 390 -12.02 17.21 -9.06
CA PHE A 390 -12.08 18.11 -7.92
C PHE A 390 -11.58 19.50 -8.30
N SER A 391 -12.29 20.54 -7.83
CA SER A 391 -11.86 21.92 -7.94
C SER A 391 -12.09 22.71 -6.65
N HIS A 392 -13.17 22.44 -5.92
CA HIS A 392 -13.50 23.07 -4.63
C HIS A 392 -14.65 22.32 -3.95
N PHE A 393 -14.75 22.38 -2.62
CA PHE A 393 -15.72 21.59 -1.85
C PHE A 393 -17.20 21.97 -2.08
N ASP A 394 -17.49 23.19 -2.56
CA ASP A 394 -18.87 23.64 -2.85
C ASP A 394 -19.37 23.30 -4.27
N GLN A 395 -18.55 22.63 -5.09
CA GLN A 395 -18.88 22.35 -6.50
C GLN A 395 -20.15 21.47 -6.63
N PRO A 396 -20.93 21.57 -7.73
CA PRO A 396 -22.18 20.83 -7.89
C PRO A 396 -22.04 19.31 -7.71
N GLU A 397 -20.93 18.74 -8.17
CA GLU A 397 -20.64 17.30 -8.08
C GLU A 397 -20.47 16.84 -6.62
N ALA A 398 -20.03 17.71 -5.70
CA ALA A 398 -19.88 17.39 -4.28
C ALA A 398 -21.24 17.13 -3.59
N LYS A 399 -22.36 17.43 -4.26
CA LYS A 399 -23.73 17.18 -3.78
C LYS A 399 -24.30 15.84 -4.28
N VAL A 400 -23.58 15.11 -5.13
CA VAL A 400 -23.95 13.75 -5.57
C VAL A 400 -23.52 12.76 -4.47
N PRO A 401 -24.41 12.05 -3.77
CA PRO A 401 -23.99 11.25 -2.61
C PRO A 401 -22.95 10.15 -2.91
N VAL A 402 -22.89 9.70 -4.16
CA VAL A 402 -22.00 8.65 -4.67
C VAL A 402 -20.73 9.18 -5.37
N HIS A 403 -20.40 10.46 -5.19
CA HIS A 403 -19.19 11.05 -5.79
C HIS A 403 -17.91 10.53 -5.15
N VAL A 404 -16.85 10.47 -5.97
CA VAL A 404 -15.49 10.18 -5.53
C VAL A 404 -14.55 11.22 -6.12
N PHE A 405 -13.92 12.03 -5.28
CA PHE A 405 -12.81 12.87 -5.70
C PHE A 405 -11.49 12.10 -5.60
N SER A 406 -10.53 12.43 -6.46
CA SER A 406 -9.18 11.86 -6.45
C SER A 406 -8.16 13.00 -6.42
N LEU A 407 -7.29 13.01 -5.41
CA LEU A 407 -6.23 14.02 -5.24
C LEU A 407 -4.86 13.34 -5.16
N SER A 408 -3.85 13.96 -5.76
CA SER A 408 -2.47 13.60 -5.45
C SER A 408 -2.15 13.94 -3.99
N GLU A 409 -1.18 13.23 -3.42
CA GLU A 409 -0.72 13.44 -2.03
C GLU A 409 -0.41 14.92 -1.72
N LYS A 410 0.12 15.66 -2.70
CA LYS A 410 0.45 17.08 -2.63
C LYS A 410 -0.81 17.95 -2.63
N ALA A 411 -1.72 17.73 -3.56
CA ALA A 411 -2.98 18.48 -3.64
C ALA A 411 -3.83 18.31 -2.37
N ALA A 412 -3.79 17.12 -1.75
CA ALA A 412 -4.47 16.87 -0.48
C ALA A 412 -3.74 17.51 0.73
N ARG A 413 -2.42 17.66 0.71
CA ARG A 413 -1.68 18.48 1.70
C ARG A 413 -1.98 19.97 1.55
N GLU A 414 -2.05 20.48 0.32
CA GLU A 414 -2.45 21.85 0.03
C GLU A 414 -3.90 22.13 0.49
N ALA A 415 -4.85 21.25 0.14
CA ALA A 415 -6.23 21.32 0.63
C ALA A 415 -6.34 21.23 2.16
N HIS A 416 -5.45 20.48 2.83
CA HIS A 416 -5.39 20.48 4.30
C HIS A 416 -4.85 21.79 4.88
N ALA A 417 -3.89 22.43 4.21
CA ALA A 417 -3.30 23.70 4.64
C ALA A 417 -4.27 24.89 4.44
N THR A 418 -5.07 24.89 3.37
CA THR A 418 -5.98 26.00 3.02
C THR A 418 -7.42 25.78 3.46
N HIS A 419 -7.88 24.53 3.51
CA HIS A 419 -9.30 24.15 3.67
C HIS A 419 -9.49 22.95 4.61
N ARG A 420 -8.69 22.87 5.69
CA ARG A 420 -8.65 21.79 6.70
C ARG A 420 -10.01 21.18 7.03
N ASP A 421 -10.96 22.01 7.46
CA ASP A 421 -12.24 21.54 7.99
C ASP A 421 -13.16 21.05 6.88
N ALA A 422 -13.17 21.73 5.73
CA ALA A 422 -13.95 21.31 4.56
C ALA A 422 -13.44 19.98 3.97
N LEU A 423 -12.12 19.76 3.96
CA LEU A 423 -11.53 18.47 3.59
C LEU A 423 -11.97 17.35 4.54
N PHE A 424 -11.97 17.62 5.86
CA PHE A 424 -12.38 16.63 6.86
C PHE A 424 -13.88 16.28 6.75
N GLU A 425 -14.75 17.29 6.73
CA GLU A 425 -16.20 17.10 6.66
C GLU A 425 -16.66 16.52 5.31
N HIS A 426 -15.98 16.86 4.20
CA HIS A 426 -16.16 16.13 2.94
C HIS A 426 -15.86 14.64 3.13
N ASN A 427 -14.69 14.31 3.69
CA ASN A 427 -14.27 12.92 3.87
C ASN A 427 -15.08 12.16 4.93
N ARG A 428 -15.81 12.85 5.81
CA ARG A 428 -16.81 12.26 6.71
C ARG A 428 -18.00 11.71 5.92
N ALA A 429 -18.49 12.44 4.92
CA ALA A 429 -19.74 12.14 4.20
C ALA A 429 -19.57 11.46 2.83
N ALA A 430 -18.43 11.67 2.16
CA ALA A 430 -18.17 11.22 0.78
C ALA A 430 -16.77 10.60 0.64
N MET A 431 -16.53 9.87 -0.45
CA MET A 431 -15.28 9.16 -0.67
C MET A 431 -14.21 10.03 -1.32
N MET A 432 -13.00 10.00 -0.76
CA MET A 432 -11.81 10.57 -1.37
C MET A 432 -10.74 9.51 -1.59
N ARG A 433 -10.16 9.51 -2.80
CA ARG A 433 -8.94 8.79 -3.15
C ARG A 433 -7.72 9.71 -3.04
N ILE A 434 -6.70 9.23 -2.36
CA ILE A 434 -5.36 9.83 -2.37
C ILE A 434 -4.43 8.89 -3.15
N TYR A 435 -3.54 9.44 -3.97
CA TYR A 435 -2.54 8.66 -4.70
C TYR A 435 -1.15 9.32 -4.67
N PRO A 436 -0.06 8.55 -4.87
CA PRO A 436 1.31 9.07 -4.87
C PRO A 436 1.54 10.02 -6.04
N TYR A 437 2.29 11.11 -5.84
CA TYR A 437 2.58 12.09 -6.87
C TYR A 437 3.59 11.56 -7.90
N ALA A 438 3.45 11.98 -9.17
CA ALA A 438 4.15 11.45 -10.33
C ALA A 438 5.70 11.40 -10.22
N PHE A 439 6.32 12.28 -9.43
CA PHE A 439 7.77 12.24 -9.22
C PHE A 439 8.26 11.11 -8.30
N ARG A 440 7.37 10.30 -7.69
CA ARG A 440 7.73 9.05 -6.99
C ARG A 440 8.07 7.90 -7.97
N VAL A 441 8.95 8.18 -8.93
CA VAL A 441 9.35 7.27 -10.04
C VAL A 441 9.96 5.94 -9.58
N THR A 442 10.49 5.89 -8.36
CA THR A 442 11.01 4.68 -7.69
C THR A 442 9.91 3.82 -7.05
N SER A 443 8.64 4.19 -7.19
CA SER A 443 7.49 3.59 -6.50
C SER A 443 7.56 3.69 -4.97
N SER A 444 8.19 4.75 -4.43
CA SER A 444 8.10 5.08 -2.99
C SER A 444 6.67 5.42 -2.57
N ASN A 445 6.35 5.21 -1.29
CA ASN A 445 5.05 5.58 -0.74
C ASN A 445 5.11 6.87 0.10
N LEU A 446 3.96 7.55 0.10
CA LEU A 446 3.54 8.56 1.05
C LEU A 446 3.36 7.97 2.47
N ASP A 447 3.23 8.84 3.48
CA ASP A 447 2.73 8.42 4.79
C ASP A 447 1.18 8.37 4.79
N PRO A 448 0.55 7.18 4.80
CA PRO A 448 -0.89 7.08 4.71
C PRO A 448 -1.61 7.61 5.97
N THR A 449 -0.92 7.66 7.11
CA THR A 449 -1.53 8.03 8.39
C THR A 449 -1.90 9.50 8.45
N PHE A 450 -1.20 10.36 7.70
CA PHE A 450 -1.60 11.74 7.50
C PHE A 450 -3.02 11.79 6.90
N TYR A 451 -3.26 11.07 5.81
CA TYR A 451 -4.52 11.13 5.06
C TYR A 451 -5.68 10.42 5.76
N TRP A 452 -5.44 9.30 6.45
CA TRP A 452 -6.47 8.65 7.28
C TRP A 452 -6.95 9.55 8.42
N ARG A 453 -6.07 10.31 9.06
CA ARG A 453 -6.43 11.35 10.06
C ARG A 453 -7.22 12.53 9.48
N ARG A 454 -7.29 12.66 8.15
CA ARG A 454 -8.19 13.59 7.45
C ARG A 454 -9.41 12.87 6.86
N GLY A 455 -9.69 11.63 7.29
CA GLY A 455 -10.87 10.84 6.93
C GLY A 455 -10.84 10.16 5.55
N ALA A 456 -9.78 10.35 4.75
CA ALA A 456 -9.73 9.84 3.38
C ALA A 456 -9.74 8.30 3.35
N GLN A 457 -10.67 7.72 2.59
CA GLN A 457 -10.95 6.28 2.59
C GLN A 457 -9.97 5.49 1.73
N LEU A 458 -9.70 5.97 0.51
CA LEU A 458 -9.01 5.25 -0.56
C LEU A 458 -7.56 5.78 -0.68
N VAL A 459 -6.75 5.58 0.35
CA VAL A 459 -5.33 6.01 0.33
C VAL A 459 -4.50 4.95 -0.39
N ALA A 460 -4.28 5.17 -1.69
CA ALA A 460 -3.66 4.21 -2.60
C ALA A 460 -2.13 4.24 -2.52
N LEU A 461 -1.53 3.05 -2.38
CA LEU A 461 -0.09 2.86 -2.24
C LEU A 461 0.49 1.97 -3.37
N ASN A 462 1.78 2.06 -3.60
CA ASN A 462 2.55 1.16 -4.46
C ASN A 462 2.86 -0.15 -3.69
N TRP A 463 2.03 -1.19 -3.88
CA TRP A 463 2.08 -2.47 -3.14
C TRP A 463 3.30 -3.34 -3.40
N GLN A 464 4.02 -3.06 -4.49
CA GLN A 464 5.25 -3.71 -4.91
C GLN A 464 6.50 -3.20 -4.15
N ASN A 465 6.37 -2.14 -3.35
CA ASN A 465 7.47 -1.58 -2.56
C ASN A 465 7.17 -1.65 -1.06
N LEU A 466 7.83 -2.57 -0.34
CA LEU A 466 7.64 -2.74 1.10
C LEU A 466 8.42 -1.69 1.90
N ASP A 467 7.75 -0.60 2.24
CA ASP A 467 8.32 0.55 2.94
C ASP A 467 7.46 1.00 4.16
N LYS A 468 7.72 2.18 4.74
CA LYS A 468 6.95 2.78 5.85
C LYS A 468 5.45 2.78 5.52
N GLY A 469 5.08 3.22 4.32
CA GLY A 469 3.68 3.28 3.88
C GLY A 469 3.03 1.90 3.88
N MET A 470 3.68 0.89 3.29
CA MET A 470 3.15 -0.48 3.27
C MET A 470 3.12 -1.16 4.64
N MET A 471 4.08 -0.90 5.53
CA MET A 471 4.05 -1.40 6.92
C MET A 471 2.87 -0.80 7.71
N LEU A 472 2.60 0.50 7.52
CA LEU A 472 1.46 1.18 8.14
C LEU A 472 0.12 0.67 7.56
N ASN A 473 0.04 0.43 6.25
CA ASN A 473 -1.10 -0.21 5.60
C ASN A 473 -1.37 -1.62 6.15
N HIS A 474 -0.32 -2.43 6.35
CA HIS A 474 -0.48 -3.73 7.02
C HIS A 474 -1.03 -3.56 8.44
N GLY A 475 -0.43 -2.70 9.26
CA GLY A 475 -0.90 -2.45 10.64
C GLY A 475 -2.33 -1.91 10.72
N MET A 476 -2.82 -1.21 9.69
CA MET A 476 -4.18 -0.68 9.61
C MET A 476 -5.25 -1.73 9.30
N PHE A 477 -4.91 -2.73 8.46
CA PHE A 477 -5.88 -3.66 7.86
C PHE A 477 -5.67 -5.14 8.21
N VAL A 478 -4.64 -5.49 8.99
CA VAL A 478 -4.36 -6.87 9.40
C VAL A 478 -5.51 -7.45 10.22
N GLY A 479 -6.13 -8.51 9.71
CA GLY A 479 -7.31 -9.15 10.32
C GLY A 479 -8.66 -8.53 9.94
N THR A 480 -8.69 -7.41 9.21
CA THR A 480 -9.95 -6.72 8.84
C THR A 480 -10.33 -6.90 7.36
N HIS A 481 -9.66 -7.82 6.65
CA HIS A 481 -9.91 -8.10 5.24
C HIS A 481 -9.83 -6.87 4.30
N GLY A 482 -9.02 -5.87 4.67
CA GLY A 482 -8.83 -4.64 3.88
C GLY A 482 -9.92 -3.58 4.03
N TRP A 483 -10.89 -3.79 4.92
CA TRP A 483 -11.94 -2.82 5.28
C TRP A 483 -11.79 -2.45 6.75
N ARG A 484 -11.83 -1.17 7.12
CA ARG A 484 -11.77 -0.77 8.54
C ARG A 484 -12.77 0.34 8.83
N LEU A 485 -13.73 0.10 9.72
CA LEU A 485 -14.65 1.14 10.17
C LEU A 485 -13.85 2.31 10.78
N LYS A 486 -14.18 3.54 10.40
CA LYS A 486 -13.57 4.76 10.93
C LYS A 486 -13.83 4.89 12.45
N PRO A 487 -12.95 5.54 13.22
CA PRO A 487 -13.19 5.80 14.63
C PRO A 487 -14.40 6.73 14.85
N PRO A 488 -14.93 6.85 16.09
CA PRO A 488 -15.96 7.82 16.41
C PRO A 488 -15.51 9.26 16.12
N GLY A 489 -16.44 10.08 15.66
CA GLY A 489 -16.19 11.44 15.18
C GLY A 489 -15.71 11.54 13.73
N TYR A 490 -15.65 10.45 12.97
CA TYR A 490 -15.22 10.41 11.56
C TYR A 490 -16.30 9.84 10.60
N ARG A 491 -17.49 9.48 11.08
CA ARG A 491 -18.52 8.72 10.33
C ARG A 491 -19.62 9.63 9.79
N SER A 492 -20.20 9.29 8.64
CA SER A 492 -21.27 10.06 7.99
C SER A 492 -22.58 10.12 8.79
N SER A 493 -22.82 9.12 9.65
CA SER A 493 -23.96 9.04 10.56
C SER A 493 -23.88 9.98 11.77
N GLU A 494 -22.70 10.56 12.03
CA GLU A 494 -22.46 11.44 13.18
C GLU A 494 -22.62 12.91 12.80
N ALA A 495 -23.07 13.74 13.74
CA ALA A 495 -23.12 15.18 13.53
C ALA A 495 -21.70 15.76 13.30
N SER A 496 -21.59 16.83 12.50
CA SER A 496 -20.32 17.57 12.32
C SER A 496 -19.81 18.20 13.63
N THR A 497 -20.68 18.37 14.62
CA THR A 497 -20.34 18.81 15.99
C THR A 497 -19.89 17.67 16.91
N SER A 498 -19.86 16.42 16.45
CA SER A 498 -19.40 15.28 17.24
C SER A 498 -17.93 15.40 17.60
N ILE A 499 -17.64 15.32 18.89
CA ILE A 499 -16.28 15.37 19.43
C ILE A 499 -15.57 14.06 19.08
N ILE A 500 -14.44 14.17 18.38
CA ILE A 500 -13.51 13.04 18.19
C ILE A 500 -12.90 12.69 19.56
N PRO A 501 -13.06 11.45 20.06
CA PRO A 501 -12.38 11.01 21.28
C PRO A 501 -10.87 11.08 21.08
N ARG A 502 -10.17 11.77 21.99
CA ARG A 502 -8.72 11.93 21.95
C ARG A 502 -8.17 11.68 23.35
N GLY A 503 -7.14 10.84 23.45
CA GLY A 503 -6.47 10.50 24.71
C GLY A 503 -5.00 10.91 24.71
N ASN A 504 -4.38 10.89 25.88
CA ASN A 504 -2.93 10.99 26.03
C ASN A 504 -2.36 9.59 26.29
N VAL A 505 -1.24 9.24 25.64
CA VAL A 505 -0.60 7.93 25.79
C VAL A 505 0.83 8.07 26.30
N THR A 506 1.14 7.31 27.35
CA THR A 506 2.51 7.10 27.83
C THR A 506 2.88 5.65 27.60
N LEU A 507 3.94 5.40 26.81
CA LEU A 507 4.39 4.07 26.43
C LEU A 507 5.81 3.79 26.91
N SER A 508 6.02 2.58 27.42
CA SER A 508 7.33 1.97 27.67
C SER A 508 7.37 0.56 27.08
N ILE A 509 8.49 0.18 26.49
CA ILE A 509 8.74 -1.17 25.99
C ILE A 509 10.07 -1.68 26.55
N GLU A 510 10.03 -2.73 27.37
CA GLU A 510 11.21 -3.44 27.84
C GLU A 510 11.50 -4.62 26.89
N VAL A 511 12.69 -4.67 26.31
CA VAL A 511 13.05 -5.63 25.25
C VAL A 511 13.99 -6.69 25.82
N TYR A 512 13.53 -7.94 25.93
CA TYR A 512 14.29 -9.03 26.57
C TYR A 512 15.20 -9.77 25.59
N ALA A 513 14.62 -10.43 24.59
CA ALA A 513 15.33 -11.26 23.63
C ALA A 513 14.47 -11.50 22.39
N ALA A 514 15.10 -11.89 21.28
CA ALA A 514 14.40 -12.45 20.13
C ALA A 514 14.88 -13.87 19.83
N GLN A 515 14.10 -14.60 19.04
CA GLN A 515 14.52 -15.86 18.45
C GLN A 515 14.07 -16.00 17.00
N ASP A 516 14.77 -16.88 16.29
CA ASP A 516 14.51 -17.30 14.92
C ASP A 516 14.35 -16.09 13.97
N LEU A 517 15.14 -15.04 14.21
CA LEU A 517 15.12 -13.83 13.40
C LEU A 517 15.52 -14.15 11.95
N SER A 518 14.70 -13.70 11.01
CA SER A 518 15.09 -13.65 9.59
C SER A 518 16.33 -12.77 9.42
N LEU A 519 17.13 -13.09 8.39
CA LEU A 519 18.27 -12.27 7.98
C LEU A 519 17.82 -11.20 6.98
N PRO A 520 18.61 -10.12 6.79
CA PRO A 520 18.37 -9.16 5.72
C PRO A 520 18.39 -9.77 4.32
N GLN A 521 17.80 -9.07 3.36
CA GLN A 521 17.69 -9.55 1.97
C GLN A 521 19.07 -9.75 1.33
N GLY A 522 19.35 -11.00 0.93
CA GLY A 522 20.62 -11.40 0.31
C GLY A 522 21.59 -12.09 1.28
N ASP A 523 21.34 -12.03 2.59
CA ASP A 523 22.18 -12.69 3.57
C ASP A 523 21.79 -14.16 3.77
N HIS A 524 22.81 -15.00 3.92
CA HIS A 524 22.67 -16.47 4.03
C HIS A 524 23.33 -17.04 5.29
N SER A 525 23.84 -16.17 6.16
CA SER A 525 24.53 -16.58 7.39
C SER A 525 24.32 -15.56 8.50
N GLY A 526 23.85 -16.00 9.67
CA GLY A 526 23.82 -15.17 10.88
C GLY A 526 25.21 -14.86 11.47
N LYS A 527 26.31 -15.24 10.79
CA LYS A 527 27.67 -14.94 11.23
C LYS A 527 28.06 -13.52 10.80
N GLY A 528 27.91 -12.58 11.73
CA GLY A 528 28.16 -11.15 11.49
C GLY A 528 26.94 -10.30 11.81
N PHE A 529 25.74 -10.90 11.70
CA PHE A 529 24.46 -10.31 12.04
C PHE A 529 24.43 -9.81 13.49
N LYS A 530 24.22 -8.51 13.65
CA LYS A 530 24.13 -7.75 14.90
C LYS A 530 22.78 -7.04 14.99
N PRO A 531 21.69 -7.78 15.22
CA PRO A 531 20.37 -7.19 15.25
C PRO A 531 20.26 -6.15 16.38
N TYR A 532 19.60 -5.04 16.10
CA TYR A 532 19.05 -4.12 17.09
C TYR A 532 17.55 -3.90 16.83
N VAL A 533 16.80 -3.63 17.91
CA VAL A 533 15.36 -3.34 17.82
C VAL A 533 15.16 -1.83 17.70
N ASN A 534 14.33 -1.41 16.75
CA ASN A 534 13.99 -0.03 16.44
C ASN A 534 12.47 0.15 16.52
N CYS A 535 12.00 0.78 17.59
CA CYS A 535 10.60 1.07 17.83
C CYS A 535 10.29 2.53 17.50
N GLN A 536 9.24 2.78 16.72
CA GLN A 536 8.79 4.10 16.29
C GLN A 536 7.28 4.24 16.53
N LEU A 537 6.85 5.32 17.19
CA LEU A 537 5.43 5.68 17.20
C LEU A 537 5.09 6.62 16.05
N HIS A 538 3.96 6.33 15.39
CA HIS A 538 3.36 7.13 14.33
C HIS A 538 2.07 7.69 14.89
N VAL A 539 2.08 8.96 15.28
CA VAL A 539 1.02 9.66 16.01
C VAL A 539 0.69 10.98 15.29
N GLU A 540 -0.45 11.60 15.64
CA GLU A 540 -0.70 12.98 15.21
C GLU A 540 0.11 13.95 16.08
N GLU A 541 0.92 14.81 15.46
CA GLU A 541 1.62 15.90 16.15
C GLU A 541 0.75 17.18 16.09
N PRO A 542 0.19 17.68 17.22
CA PRO A 542 -0.81 18.76 17.21
C PRO A 542 -0.33 20.10 16.61
N GLU A 543 0.97 20.36 16.66
CA GLU A 543 1.60 21.64 16.27
C GLU A 543 2.49 21.51 15.01
N SER A 544 2.37 20.41 14.25
CA SER A 544 3.16 20.26 13.02
C SER A 544 2.65 21.19 11.91
N ASP A 545 3.44 22.21 11.55
CA ASP A 545 3.23 23.03 10.36
C ASP A 545 3.37 22.16 9.10
N VAL A 546 2.23 21.82 8.49
CA VAL A 546 2.20 20.95 7.30
C VAL A 546 2.50 21.77 6.06
N ALA A 547 3.76 21.82 5.64
CA ALA A 547 4.14 22.40 4.36
C ALA A 547 3.67 21.49 3.20
N PRO A 548 2.97 22.01 2.17
CA PRO A 548 2.51 21.20 1.02
C PRO A 548 3.63 20.55 0.22
N ASP A 549 4.82 21.16 0.21
CA ASP A 549 6.03 20.66 -0.47
C ASP A 549 6.92 19.78 0.43
N GLN A 550 6.49 19.43 1.65
CA GLN A 550 7.25 18.53 2.52
C GLN A 550 7.21 17.11 1.96
N ASP A 551 8.35 16.62 1.47
CA ASP A 551 8.50 15.22 1.10
C ASP A 551 8.46 14.35 2.37
N ASP A 552 7.31 13.74 2.61
CA ASP A 552 7.07 12.73 3.63
C ASP A 552 7.49 11.32 3.16
N ALA A 553 8.25 11.24 2.06
CA ALA A 553 8.85 10.01 1.55
C ALA A 553 9.28 9.13 2.71
N SER A 554 8.75 7.91 2.67
CA SER A 554 8.92 6.77 3.56
C SER A 554 10.39 6.45 3.97
N SER A 555 11.05 7.39 4.66
CA SER A 555 12.47 7.35 4.97
C SER A 555 12.66 7.01 6.44
N ASP A 556 13.47 5.99 6.68
CA ASP A 556 13.82 5.54 8.04
C ASP A 556 14.76 6.50 8.79
N THR A 557 15.14 7.60 8.14
CA THR A 557 16.02 8.68 8.61
C THR A 557 15.34 9.71 9.50
N GLU A 558 14.03 9.64 9.69
CA GLU A 558 13.28 10.46 10.64
C GLU A 558 13.85 10.31 12.07
N LYS A 559 14.57 11.33 12.54
CA LYS A 559 14.96 11.52 13.94
C LYS A 559 13.78 12.11 14.73
N SER A 560 12.65 11.40 14.75
CA SER A 560 11.51 11.83 15.56
C SER A 560 11.80 11.66 17.06
N SER A 561 11.20 12.52 17.88
CA SER A 561 11.15 12.40 19.34
C SER A 561 10.58 11.04 19.80
N TYR A 562 9.83 10.37 18.92
CA TYR A 562 9.15 9.11 19.10
C TYR A 562 9.88 7.87 18.53
N ARG A 563 11.18 7.97 18.18
CA ARG A 563 12.03 6.83 17.81
C ARG A 563 12.87 6.36 19.00
N ARG A 564 12.91 5.07 19.28
CA ARG A 564 13.75 4.43 20.31
C ARG A 564 14.43 3.17 19.75
N CYS A 565 15.63 2.88 20.22
CA CYS A 565 16.36 1.68 19.83
C CYS A 565 17.08 1.04 21.01
N THR A 566 17.18 -0.29 20.98
CA THR A 566 18.14 -1.02 21.82
C THR A 566 19.56 -0.82 21.29
N LYS A 567 20.56 -1.18 22.09
CA LYS A 567 21.88 -1.56 21.58
C LYS A 567 21.76 -2.86 20.77
N SER A 568 22.67 -3.01 19.82
CA SER A 568 22.83 -4.21 18.99
C SER A 568 23.30 -5.41 19.82
N SER A 569 22.83 -6.59 19.44
CA SER A 569 23.24 -7.88 20.01
C SER A 569 23.93 -8.71 18.93
N SER A 570 23.87 -10.06 18.94
CA SER A 570 24.51 -10.88 17.91
C SER A 570 23.78 -12.20 17.61
N GLY A 571 23.76 -12.58 16.34
CA GLY A 571 23.12 -13.79 15.83
C GLY A 571 21.58 -13.69 15.78
N ILE A 572 20.94 -14.76 15.31
CA ILE A 572 19.48 -14.82 15.07
C ILE A 572 18.64 -15.05 16.34
N ASN A 573 19.29 -15.32 17.48
CA ASN A 573 18.64 -15.52 18.79
C ASN A 573 19.20 -14.55 19.86
N PRO A 574 19.15 -13.23 19.62
CA PRO A 574 19.84 -12.22 20.42
C PRO A 574 19.24 -12.04 21.82
N ASP A 575 20.12 -11.84 22.81
CA ASP A 575 19.74 -11.28 24.11
C ASP A 575 19.84 -9.75 24.05
N PHE A 576 18.76 -9.06 24.41
CA PHE A 576 18.69 -7.61 24.55
C PHE A 576 18.68 -7.15 26.02
N GLN A 577 18.70 -8.08 26.97
CA GLN A 577 18.94 -7.86 28.41
C GLN A 577 17.91 -6.97 29.12
N GLY A 578 16.66 -6.93 28.65
CA GLY A 578 15.61 -6.11 29.27
C GLY A 578 15.82 -4.61 29.05
N GLN A 579 16.35 -4.21 27.89
CA GLN A 579 16.57 -2.80 27.57
C GLN A 579 15.23 -2.05 27.46
N LYS A 580 15.04 -1.07 28.34
CA LYS A 580 13.83 -0.25 28.43
C LYS A 580 13.85 0.91 27.45
N LEU A 581 12.79 1.03 26.65
CA LEU A 581 12.58 2.06 25.65
C LEU A 581 11.40 2.96 26.07
N ASP A 582 11.71 4.05 26.78
CA ASP A 582 10.71 5.01 27.28
C ASP A 582 10.40 6.10 26.25
N PHE A 583 9.13 6.24 25.88
CA PHE A 583 8.62 7.27 24.97
C PHE A 583 8.11 8.47 25.77
N PRO A 584 8.18 9.70 25.22
CA PRO A 584 7.50 10.84 25.85
C PRO A 584 5.99 10.63 25.79
N THR A 585 5.25 11.15 26.77
CA THR A 585 3.80 11.19 26.72
C THR A 585 3.34 11.96 25.48
N VAL A 586 2.53 11.32 24.65
CA VAL A 586 1.90 11.91 23.47
C VAL A 586 0.51 12.37 23.85
N THR A 587 0.09 13.58 23.47
CA THR A 587 -1.22 14.12 23.81
C THR A 587 -2.17 14.19 22.62
N GLY A 588 -3.47 14.08 22.90
CA GLY A 588 -4.53 14.32 21.92
C GLY A 588 -4.61 13.32 20.76
N ILE A 589 -4.16 12.07 20.94
CA ILE A 589 -4.14 11.07 19.86
C ILE A 589 -5.49 10.34 19.71
N VAL A 590 -5.75 9.84 18.51
CA VAL A 590 -6.76 8.81 18.23
C VAL A 590 -6.01 7.48 18.10
N GLU A 591 -6.32 6.50 18.95
CA GLU A 591 -5.52 5.27 19.07
C GLU A 591 -5.62 4.39 17.82
N GLU A 592 -6.80 4.34 17.21
CA GLU A 592 -7.12 3.63 15.97
C GLU A 592 -6.38 4.17 14.74
N LEU A 593 -5.83 5.38 14.85
CA LEU A 593 -5.05 6.09 13.83
C LEU A 593 -3.61 6.35 14.29
N SER A 594 -3.15 5.61 15.30
CA SER A 594 -1.80 5.69 15.87
C SER A 594 -1.17 4.31 15.90
N PHE A 595 0.14 4.22 15.62
CA PHE A 595 0.80 2.93 15.36
C PHE A 595 2.15 2.83 16.06
N LEU A 596 2.43 1.67 16.64
CA LEU A 596 3.77 1.22 16.99
C LEU A 596 4.35 0.41 15.81
N ARG A 597 5.43 0.91 15.22
CA ARG A 597 6.22 0.18 14.21
C ARG A 597 7.52 -0.33 14.85
N VAL A 598 7.68 -1.64 14.91
CA VAL A 598 8.88 -2.34 15.39
C VAL A 598 9.66 -2.82 14.18
N LYS A 599 10.99 -2.61 14.16
CA LYS A 599 11.89 -3.14 13.13
C LYS A 599 13.12 -3.75 13.76
N ILE A 600 13.55 -4.86 13.21
CA ILE A 600 14.85 -5.48 13.46
C ILE A 600 15.77 -5.11 12.31
N LYS A 601 16.93 -4.54 12.63
CA LYS A 601 17.93 -4.10 11.65
C LYS A 601 19.30 -4.62 12.02
N ASP A 602 20.13 -4.85 11.02
CA ASP A 602 21.54 -5.17 11.24
C ASP A 602 22.40 -3.91 11.43
N ASP A 603 23.34 -3.95 12.37
CA ASP A 603 24.26 -2.86 12.73
C ASP A 603 25.55 -2.96 11.88
N GLU A 604 25.48 -2.34 10.71
CA GLU A 604 26.50 -2.37 9.66
C GLU A 604 27.11 -1.00 9.36
N ILE A 605 28.25 -0.99 8.67
CA ILE A 605 28.88 0.26 8.22
C ILE A 605 28.11 0.83 7.03
N GLY A 606 27.18 1.76 7.29
CA GLY A 606 26.53 2.57 6.27
C GLY A 606 25.03 2.70 6.48
N ARG A 607 24.24 1.85 5.81
CA ARG A 607 22.78 1.80 5.93
C ARG A 607 22.38 0.45 6.49
N ASP A 608 21.96 0.45 7.75
CA ASP A 608 21.37 -0.67 8.47
C ASP A 608 20.24 -1.34 7.66
N PRO A 609 20.45 -2.55 7.12
CA PRO A 609 19.45 -3.25 6.32
C PRO A 609 18.34 -3.79 7.22
N LEU A 610 17.14 -3.95 6.65
CA LEU A 610 15.98 -4.47 7.38
C LEU A 610 16.02 -6.00 7.37
N ALA A 611 15.90 -6.61 8.55
CA ALA A 611 15.83 -8.05 8.72
C ALA A 611 14.38 -8.52 8.94
N ALA A 612 13.66 -7.85 9.85
CA ALA A 612 12.29 -8.19 10.21
C ALA A 612 11.52 -6.96 10.74
N TRP A 613 10.19 -7.01 10.83
CA TRP A 613 9.35 -5.89 11.29
C TRP A 613 7.97 -6.33 11.79
N ALA A 614 7.31 -5.44 12.52
CA ALA A 614 5.87 -5.51 12.83
C ALA A 614 5.29 -4.10 12.88
N CYS A 615 3.98 -3.96 12.65
CA CYS A 615 3.26 -2.71 12.84
C CYS A 615 1.91 -2.98 13.48
N ILE A 616 1.67 -2.39 14.65
CA ILE A 616 0.52 -2.65 15.52
C ILE A 616 -0.15 -1.30 15.81
N ARG A 617 -1.46 -1.17 15.61
CA ARG A 617 -2.23 0.01 16.05
C ARG A 617 -2.25 0.09 17.57
N LEU A 618 -2.31 1.30 18.14
CA LEU A 618 -2.24 1.46 19.60
C LEU A 618 -3.49 0.92 20.33
N ASP A 619 -4.67 0.98 19.71
CA ASP A 619 -5.89 0.37 20.24
C ASP A 619 -5.78 -1.17 20.36
N ARG A 620 -4.99 -1.80 19.48
CA ARG A 620 -4.70 -3.24 19.50
C ARG A 620 -3.39 -3.62 20.19
N LEU A 621 -2.64 -2.68 20.76
CA LEU A 621 -1.38 -2.94 21.45
C LEU A 621 -1.63 -3.36 22.90
N ARG A 622 -1.41 -4.64 23.21
CA ARG A 622 -1.64 -5.22 24.55
C ARG A 622 -0.45 -5.02 25.49
N GLU A 623 -0.75 -4.86 26.77
CA GLU A 623 0.22 -4.61 27.83
C GLU A 623 0.76 -5.89 28.49
N GLY A 624 1.75 -5.76 29.36
CA GLY A 624 2.37 -6.88 30.07
C GLY A 624 3.43 -7.62 29.25
N TYR A 625 3.75 -8.84 29.67
CA TYR A 625 4.72 -9.71 29.00
C TYR A 625 4.09 -10.31 27.74
N ARG A 626 4.66 -10.01 26.58
CA ARG A 626 4.09 -10.36 25.27
C ARG A 626 5.14 -10.81 24.27
N LEU A 627 4.69 -11.54 23.25
CA LEU A 627 5.45 -11.81 22.03
C LEU A 627 4.98 -10.88 20.92
N VAL A 628 5.93 -10.15 20.32
CA VAL A 628 5.73 -9.50 19.02
C VAL A 628 6.14 -10.49 17.94
N HIS A 629 5.19 -10.97 17.16
CA HIS A 629 5.44 -11.80 15.98
C HIS A 629 5.88 -10.89 14.84
N LEU A 630 6.96 -11.27 14.15
CA LEU A 630 7.61 -10.44 13.15
C LEU A 630 7.39 -11.00 11.74
N HIS A 631 7.19 -10.09 10.80
CA HIS A 631 7.32 -10.33 9.37
C HIS A 631 8.78 -10.20 8.96
N ASP A 632 9.22 -10.94 7.95
CA ASP A 632 10.54 -10.78 7.36
C ASP A 632 10.62 -9.54 6.44
N CYS A 633 11.79 -9.29 5.85
CA CYS A 633 12.01 -8.15 4.95
C CYS A 633 11.24 -8.22 3.61
N SER A 634 10.56 -9.33 3.29
CA SER A 634 9.63 -9.45 2.16
C SER A 634 8.16 -9.24 2.57
N GLY A 635 7.86 -9.31 3.88
CA GLY A 635 6.53 -9.16 4.44
C GLY A 635 5.85 -10.47 4.82
N GLU A 636 6.50 -11.61 4.60
CA GLU A 636 6.00 -12.93 4.99
C GLU A 636 6.20 -13.19 6.49
N LYS A 637 5.40 -14.08 7.08
CA LYS A 637 5.32 -14.32 8.54
C LYS A 637 6.48 -15.18 9.10
N ASN A 638 7.69 -14.97 8.59
CA ASN A 638 8.90 -15.73 8.94
C ASN A 638 9.96 -14.88 9.67
N GLY A 639 9.60 -13.69 10.17
CA GLY A 639 10.54 -12.73 10.76
C GLY A 639 11.09 -13.11 12.15
N GLY A 640 10.57 -14.17 12.77
CA GLY A 640 10.88 -14.58 14.14
C GLY A 640 9.92 -13.98 15.18
N VAL A 641 10.28 -14.06 16.46
CA VAL A 641 9.51 -13.46 17.56
C VAL A 641 10.40 -12.68 18.53
N LEU A 642 9.85 -11.60 19.10
CA LEU A 642 10.50 -10.73 20.07
C LEU A 642 9.74 -10.75 21.41
N LEU A 643 10.40 -11.15 22.50
CA LEU A 643 9.86 -11.12 23.85
C LEU A 643 10.03 -9.71 24.45
N VAL A 644 8.91 -9.11 24.85
CA VAL A 644 8.84 -7.75 25.42
C VAL A 644 7.98 -7.70 26.68
N LYS A 645 8.15 -6.66 27.49
CA LYS A 645 7.12 -6.16 28.41
C LYS A 645 6.66 -4.80 27.92
N ILE A 646 5.35 -4.62 27.77
CA ILE A 646 4.72 -3.38 27.32
C ILE A 646 4.00 -2.74 28.51
N SER A 647 4.12 -1.43 28.66
CA SER A 647 3.33 -0.64 29.61
C SER A 647 2.82 0.61 28.89
N LYS A 648 1.50 0.75 28.77
CA LYS A 648 0.79 1.68 27.88
C LYS A 648 -0.38 2.31 28.63
N VAL A 649 -0.13 3.41 29.33
CA VAL A 649 -1.19 4.14 30.04
C VAL A 649 -1.88 5.12 29.08
N VAL A 650 -3.20 5.02 28.98
CA VAL A 650 -4.07 5.95 28.24
C VAL A 650 -4.89 6.78 29.25
N THR A 651 -4.95 8.10 29.08
CA THR A 651 -5.70 9.04 29.96
C THR A 651 -6.47 10.09 29.17
#